data_AF-A0A124BY95-F1
#
_entry.id   AF-A0A124BY95-F1
#
_cell.length_a   1.000
_cell.length_b   1.000
_cell.length_c   1.000
_cell.angle_alpha   90.00
_cell.angle_beta   90.00
_cell.angle_gamma   90.00
#
_symmetry.space_group_name_H-M   'P 1'
#
loop_
_entity.id
_entity.type
_entity.pdbx_description
1 polymer ?
#
loop_
_entity_poly.entity_id
_entity_poly.type
_entity_poly.pdbx_seq_one_letter_code
_entity_poly.pdbx_strand_id
1 'polypeptide(L)'
;MLTRAEVSQHRSKDRCLVIIKGNVYDLSSYLDSHPGGSSIILKYAGRDATEAFEPIHPNNVIEKHLPREAHLGPVADSDMNTPPASAQMKMSSSENSLQKSIPSLLRSVVNIHDFELSASQILPARSFAFFKSGAEDEETVQWNQNSWKRIRFCPRVLRPIRAIDLTTSILGTKYSAPFFICPAGGGKLAHSSGDLALTKAAGKHGILHWVPNNTGCSQEQLADARADTQTLYWQIYALEDLSVTEKEIKQAISLGYRGFALTVDATRVGKRERDVRLIIREQELSENEEGEDNAFASGPTVSRSHLFPDFDWMSAVSWLRKITDLPIAIKGIQSWEDAALCMKYGVHPWLSNHGGRQLEGAPSAVDTLLAIHAHCPEVLRRCDVIVDGGISRGSDIVKALALGAKGVGLGRAFLYALALGEPGVDKAIRILKNEVETTMALLGVASVDSLNPSYDKYGPDHFYSVLRYNSDILELRGGSILSVDIRARSRTAAENVPSQSISTPVPNEQPIRYPENQLYGLIESKMATESSVYDIRYHGPLVALLDHFILAHDSDALDFPPASTVVSFDIEPICPGKYTNMTGQAIDPPPSLPVPNQQVHAPGVYLLHPLSRLGTGPGMIILTSGRDLGGVRLDDGVPSPFLKWAEEGYAVAAVCLAALEDEQDGISSALEALSSCDNCKPKGKVGLIAYDPDAWLKVAASAHAHQEVVGVVVYGNVDSPIPKPVFPMLQHLAGASATAKMVSNTENCQAYGYAAVSTYQFATPFQPAFDYTAESVSHTRNLSFLKPLMGGPYFDLEAIWEEHTYHEFETRSVPHTMATMVQEPYVNHIPTLTGGIGRDRLSYFYQNHFVFNNPEDAELELISRTVGIDRVIDEFIYKFTHDTQIDWLLPGIPPTGRKLEIPFTAVVNIRGDRLYHEHIAWDQLTALIQLGLMPEYLPWTHPAPTGVHMGTKTKLEYRVPGAGRDTAKKMRDRNSVESNRMFEHSVREVDSVQPTVSPKLA
;
A
#
# COMPACT_ATOMS: atom_id res chain seq x y z
N MET A 1 -17.58 44.59 37.71
CA MET A 1 -17.98 44.22 36.34
C MET A 1 -17.10 45.01 35.39
N LEU A 2 -16.50 44.36 34.41
CA LEU A 2 -15.65 45.00 33.41
C LEU A 2 -16.43 45.12 32.10
N THR A 3 -16.31 46.24 31.40
CA THR A 3 -16.87 46.43 30.05
C THR A 3 -16.07 45.65 29.02
N ARG A 4 -16.66 45.34 27.84
CA ARG A 4 -15.89 44.71 26.74
C ARG A 4 -14.70 45.58 26.32
N ALA A 5 -14.84 46.90 26.38
CA ALA A 5 -13.78 47.84 26.08
C ALA A 5 -12.59 47.70 27.05
N GLU A 6 -12.86 47.61 28.36
CA GLU A 6 -11.83 47.40 29.39
C GLU A 6 -11.16 46.03 29.25
N VAL A 7 -11.93 44.96 29.02
CA VAL A 7 -11.37 43.62 28.79
C VAL A 7 -10.44 43.63 27.57
N SER A 8 -10.82 44.35 26.51
CA SER A 8 -10.02 44.42 25.28
C SER A 8 -8.64 45.07 25.45
N GLN A 9 -8.35 45.73 26.57
CA GLN A 9 -7.03 46.30 26.84
C GLN A 9 -6.05 45.28 27.43
N HIS A 10 -6.52 44.09 27.83
CA HIS A 10 -5.74 43.08 28.54
C HIS A 10 -5.44 41.86 27.64
N ARG A 11 -4.49 42.04 26.72
CA ARG A 11 -4.15 41.07 25.66
C ARG A 11 -2.77 40.41 25.79
N SER A 12 -2.03 40.66 26.88
CA SER A 12 -0.64 40.23 27.01
C SER A 12 -0.51 39.02 27.94
N LYS A 13 0.67 38.37 27.91
CA LYS A 13 0.99 37.24 28.81
C LYS A 13 0.91 37.62 30.29
N ASP A 14 1.34 38.84 30.63
CA ASP A 14 1.34 39.34 32.00
C ASP A 14 -0.06 39.75 32.49
N ARG A 15 -1.00 39.99 31.56
CA ARG A 15 -2.38 40.34 31.88
C ARG A 15 -3.33 39.93 30.75
N CYS A 16 -3.86 38.71 30.87
CA CYS A 16 -4.71 38.04 29.90
C CYS A 16 -6.12 37.85 30.45
N LEU A 17 -7.05 38.71 30.01
CA LEU A 17 -8.46 38.57 30.36
C LEU A 17 -9.26 37.99 29.20
N VAL A 18 -10.16 37.05 29.46
CA VAL A 18 -10.99 36.42 28.41
C VAL A 18 -12.44 36.38 28.85
N ILE A 19 -13.36 36.60 27.91
CA ILE A 19 -14.81 36.46 28.14
C ILE A 19 -15.24 35.05 27.74
N ILE A 20 -15.88 34.32 28.66
CA ILE A 20 -16.49 33.01 28.39
C ILE A 20 -17.89 33.00 28.99
N LYS A 21 -18.91 32.71 28.16
CA LYS A 21 -20.33 32.68 28.55
C LYS A 21 -20.76 33.96 29.30
N GLY A 22 -20.31 35.12 28.80
CA GLY A 22 -20.66 36.44 29.34
C GLY A 22 -19.97 36.83 30.66
N ASN A 23 -19.03 36.02 31.16
CA ASN A 23 -18.23 36.33 32.35
C ASN A 23 -16.76 36.55 31.97
N VAL A 24 -16.09 37.46 32.68
CA VAL A 24 -14.68 37.79 32.51
C VAL A 24 -13.83 36.93 33.46
N TYR A 25 -12.80 36.31 32.90
CA TYR A 25 -11.84 35.51 33.63
C TYR A 25 -10.42 36.06 33.46
N ASP A 26 -9.66 36.11 34.55
CA ASP A 26 -8.22 36.37 34.52
C ASP A 26 -7.47 35.05 34.36
N LEU A 27 -6.93 34.83 33.17
CA LEU A 27 -6.21 33.60 32.84
C LEU A 27 -4.70 33.76 32.92
N SER A 28 -4.18 34.92 33.35
CA SER A 28 -2.75 35.27 33.33
C SER A 28 -1.88 34.23 34.04
N SER A 29 -2.29 33.80 35.23
CA SER A 29 -1.60 32.79 36.03
C SER A 29 -1.85 31.35 35.57
N TYR A 30 -2.85 31.13 34.71
CA TYR A 30 -3.23 29.81 34.21
C TYR A 30 -2.67 29.53 32.80
N LEU A 31 -2.16 30.55 32.10
CA LEU A 31 -1.65 30.44 30.73
C LEU A 31 -0.67 29.28 30.53
N ASP A 32 0.37 29.20 31.37
CA ASP A 32 1.42 28.20 31.24
C ASP A 32 1.01 26.82 31.78
N SER A 33 -0.12 26.74 32.52
CA SER A 33 -0.70 25.50 33.04
C SER A 33 -1.86 24.97 32.19
N HIS A 34 -2.26 25.69 31.14
CA HIS A 34 -3.39 25.31 30.30
C HIS A 34 -3.04 24.09 29.42
N PRO A 35 -3.82 23.00 29.46
CA PRO A 35 -3.57 21.81 28.66
C PRO A 35 -3.61 22.02 27.14
N GLY A 36 -4.21 23.10 26.64
CA GLY A 36 -4.17 23.44 25.21
C GLY A 36 -2.95 24.28 24.80
N GLY A 37 -2.03 24.55 25.73
CA GLY A 37 -0.95 25.52 25.58
C GLY A 37 -1.39 26.96 25.85
N SER A 38 -0.44 27.85 26.11
CA SER A 38 -0.70 29.27 26.38
C SER A 38 -1.11 30.05 25.12
N SER A 39 -0.62 29.62 23.94
CA SER A 39 -0.86 30.29 22.64
C SER A 39 -2.34 30.35 22.26
N ILE A 40 -3.13 29.31 22.55
CA ILE A 40 -4.55 29.30 22.22
C ILE A 40 -5.36 30.24 23.11
N ILE A 41 -4.98 30.41 24.37
CA ILE A 41 -5.63 31.40 25.25
C ILE A 41 -5.23 32.81 24.81
N LEU A 42 -3.95 33.03 24.51
CA LEU A 42 -3.45 34.33 24.06
C LEU A 42 -4.11 34.81 22.76
N LYS A 43 -4.48 33.89 21.85
CA LYS A 43 -5.28 34.19 20.65
C LYS A 43 -6.61 34.91 20.97
N TYR A 44 -7.20 34.61 22.13
CA TYR A 44 -8.46 35.21 22.59
C TYR A 44 -8.26 36.19 23.76
N ALA A 45 -7.02 36.58 24.07
CA ALA A 45 -6.75 37.56 25.11
C ALA A 45 -7.40 38.90 24.76
N GLY A 46 -8.16 39.45 25.71
CA GLY A 46 -9.02 40.62 25.56
C GLY A 46 -10.25 40.42 24.68
N ARG A 47 -10.65 39.17 24.37
CA ARG A 47 -11.78 38.84 23.48
C ARG A 47 -12.75 37.84 24.12
N ASP A 48 -13.88 37.62 23.44
CA ASP A 48 -14.84 36.57 23.76
C ASP A 48 -14.42 35.25 23.12
N ALA A 49 -14.14 34.26 23.95
CA ALA A 49 -13.70 32.93 23.54
C ALA A 49 -14.83 31.89 23.62
N THR A 50 -16.07 32.29 23.89
CA THR A 50 -17.18 31.35 24.16
C THR A 50 -17.34 30.31 23.06
N GLU A 51 -17.35 30.73 21.80
CA GLU A 51 -17.50 29.83 20.64
C GLU A 51 -16.31 28.88 20.46
N ALA A 52 -15.10 29.29 20.81
CA ALA A 52 -13.91 28.45 20.74
C ALA A 52 -13.81 27.50 21.94
N PHE A 53 -14.36 27.90 23.09
CA PHE A 53 -14.27 27.18 24.35
C PHE A 53 -15.32 26.07 24.48
N GLU A 54 -16.58 26.36 24.17
CA GLU A 54 -17.73 25.48 24.41
C GLU A 54 -17.72 24.12 23.68
N PRO A 55 -17.22 24.01 22.43
CA PRO A 55 -17.18 22.72 21.73
C PRO A 55 -16.18 21.72 22.34
N ILE A 56 -15.18 22.23 23.07
CA ILE A 56 -13.99 21.47 23.49
C ILE A 56 -14.06 21.11 24.98
N HIS A 57 -14.64 21.97 25.81
CA HIS A 57 -14.55 21.86 27.26
C HIS A 57 -15.87 21.43 27.93
N PRO A 58 -15.83 20.63 29.02
CA PRO A 58 -17.02 20.37 29.83
C PRO A 58 -17.43 21.63 30.61
N ASN A 59 -18.72 21.74 30.93
CA ASN A 59 -19.31 22.95 31.52
C ASN A 59 -18.73 23.36 32.89
N ASN A 60 -18.04 22.46 33.60
CA ASN A 60 -17.50 22.67 34.94
C ASN A 60 -15.96 22.84 34.97
N VAL A 61 -15.30 22.90 33.81
CA VAL A 61 -13.83 22.92 33.77
C VAL A 61 -13.26 24.22 34.35
N ILE A 62 -13.99 25.33 34.21
CA ILE A 62 -13.59 26.65 34.72
C ILE A 62 -13.56 26.59 36.25
N GLU A 63 -14.64 26.14 36.88
CA GLU A 63 -14.75 26.04 38.34
C GLU A 63 -13.79 25.01 38.95
N LYS A 64 -13.40 24.00 38.16
CA LYS A 64 -12.47 22.94 38.60
C LYS A 64 -11.01 23.39 38.58
N HIS A 65 -10.62 24.21 37.61
CA HIS A 65 -9.20 24.51 37.34
C HIS A 65 -8.80 25.96 37.61
N LEU A 66 -9.74 26.90 37.64
CA LEU A 66 -9.47 28.29 37.94
C LEU A 66 -9.79 28.62 39.40
N PRO A 67 -8.92 29.37 40.09
CA PRO A 67 -9.17 29.80 41.46
C PRO A 67 -10.26 30.88 41.46
N ARG A 68 -10.99 31.05 42.58
CA ARG A 68 -12.14 31.98 42.64
C ARG A 68 -11.76 33.42 42.32
N GLU A 69 -10.53 33.81 42.62
CA GLU A 69 -9.97 35.13 42.38
C GLU A 69 -9.82 35.43 40.88
N ALA A 70 -9.74 34.39 40.04
CA ALA A 70 -9.71 34.53 38.58
C ALA A 70 -11.09 34.83 37.98
N HIS A 71 -12.19 34.72 38.75
CA HIS A 71 -13.55 34.99 38.28
C HIS A 71 -13.90 36.47 38.52
N LEU A 72 -13.61 37.32 37.54
CA LEU A 72 -13.83 38.77 37.64
C LEU A 72 -15.31 39.18 37.50
N GLY A 73 -16.17 38.25 37.11
CA GLY A 73 -17.63 38.39 37.09
C GLY A 73 -18.19 38.78 35.71
N PRO A 74 -19.50 39.10 35.63
CA PRO A 74 -20.16 39.37 34.36
C PRO A 74 -19.62 40.63 33.67
N VAL A 75 -19.65 40.61 32.34
CA VAL A 75 -19.33 41.76 31.50
C VAL A 75 -20.40 42.83 31.65
N ALA A 76 -20.00 44.08 31.88
CA ALA A 76 -20.91 45.22 31.91
C ALA A 76 -21.04 45.81 30.50
N ASP A 77 -22.12 45.51 29.77
CA ASP A 77 -22.51 46.32 28.62
C ASP A 77 -23.98 46.75 28.72
N SER A 78 -24.20 48.04 28.47
CA SER A 78 -25.49 48.73 28.44
C SER A 78 -26.07 48.79 27.02
N ASP A 79 -26.14 47.67 26.32
CA ASP A 79 -26.83 47.57 25.02
C ASP A 79 -27.32 46.13 24.78
N MET A 80 -28.58 45.90 25.13
CA MET A 80 -29.30 44.64 24.89
C MET A 80 -29.91 44.57 23.47
N ASN A 81 -29.40 45.31 22.47
CA ASN A 81 -30.04 45.35 21.15
C ASN A 81 -29.13 45.62 19.94
N THR A 82 -27.88 45.14 19.97
CA THR A 82 -27.04 45.09 18.77
C THR A 82 -26.44 43.69 18.64
N PRO A 83 -26.87 42.86 17.67
CA PRO A 83 -26.17 41.60 17.38
C PRO A 83 -24.72 41.93 16.98
N PRO A 84 -23.72 41.09 17.31
CA PRO A 84 -22.36 41.32 16.87
C PRO A 84 -22.31 41.44 15.34
N ALA A 85 -21.65 42.50 14.87
CA ALA A 85 -21.35 42.73 13.46
C ALA A 85 -20.25 41.75 12.98
N SER A 86 -20.63 40.48 12.91
CA SER A 86 -20.03 39.43 12.06
C SER A 86 -21.08 38.36 11.71
N ALA A 87 -22.37 38.71 11.78
CA ALA A 87 -23.47 37.90 11.27
C ALA A 87 -23.53 37.99 9.74
N GLN A 88 -22.62 37.26 9.09
CA GLN A 88 -22.85 36.47 7.88
C GLN A 88 -21.52 35.78 7.49
N MET A 89 -21.01 34.91 8.36
CA MET A 89 -20.52 33.66 7.80
C MET A 89 -21.78 32.99 7.25
N LYS A 90 -21.94 32.97 5.93
CA LYS A 90 -22.95 32.12 5.31
C LYS A 90 -22.74 30.73 5.92
N MET A 91 -23.66 30.29 6.78
CA MET A 91 -23.96 28.87 6.85
C MET A 91 -24.23 28.51 5.40
N SER A 92 -23.26 27.86 4.77
CA SER A 92 -23.43 27.43 3.40
C SER A 92 -24.68 26.57 3.38
N SER A 93 -25.46 26.72 2.31
CA SER A 93 -26.59 25.84 1.99
C SER A 93 -26.22 24.35 2.01
N SER A 94 -24.94 23.99 2.16
CA SER A 94 -24.39 22.65 2.31
C SER A 94 -24.62 21.99 3.68
N GLU A 95 -24.59 22.69 4.82
CA GLU A 95 -24.76 22.00 6.13
C GLU A 95 -26.21 21.54 6.35
N ASN A 96 -27.19 22.38 5.98
CA ASN A 96 -28.62 22.03 6.03
C ASN A 96 -29.02 20.98 4.97
N SER A 97 -28.26 20.84 3.88
CA SER A 97 -28.49 19.78 2.88
C SER A 97 -27.81 18.46 3.27
N LEU A 98 -26.64 18.51 3.91
CA LEU A 98 -25.94 17.35 4.50
C LEU A 98 -26.72 16.73 5.67
N GLN A 99 -27.33 17.53 6.53
CA GLN A 99 -28.12 17.01 7.65
C GLN A 99 -29.43 16.33 7.19
N LYS A 100 -30.00 16.77 6.07
CA LYS A 100 -31.12 16.10 5.38
C LYS A 100 -30.69 14.83 4.63
N SER A 101 -29.40 14.66 4.33
CA SER A 101 -28.87 13.48 3.62
C SER A 101 -28.43 12.34 4.54
N ILE A 102 -28.28 12.57 5.86
CA ILE A 102 -27.87 11.53 6.84
C ILE A 102 -28.71 10.24 6.73
N PRO A 103 -30.06 10.27 6.65
CA PRO A 103 -30.84 9.04 6.46
C PRO A 103 -30.53 8.31 5.15
N SER A 104 -30.16 9.03 4.09
CA SER A 104 -29.75 8.46 2.81
C SER A 104 -28.33 7.88 2.88
N LEU A 105 -27.39 8.59 3.51
CA LEU A 105 -26.02 8.13 3.74
C LEU A 105 -26.00 6.89 4.63
N LEU A 106 -26.81 6.90 5.70
CA LEU A 106 -27.02 5.73 6.55
C LEU A 106 -27.67 4.58 5.81
N ARG A 107 -28.32 4.74 4.65
CA ARG A 107 -28.78 3.59 3.84
C ARG A 107 -27.65 3.01 2.99
N SER A 108 -26.77 3.84 2.45
CA SER A 108 -25.65 3.42 1.60
C SER A 108 -24.47 2.82 2.35
N VAL A 109 -24.30 3.09 3.65
CA VAL A 109 -23.23 2.47 4.47
C VAL A 109 -23.48 0.96 4.61
N VAL A 110 -22.66 0.12 4.00
CA VAL A 110 -22.77 -1.34 4.08
C VAL A 110 -21.83 -1.91 5.13
N ASN A 111 -20.68 -1.26 5.35
CA ASN A 111 -19.61 -1.80 6.18
C ASN A 111 -18.84 -0.70 6.96
N ILE A 112 -17.89 -1.08 7.82
CA ILE A 112 -17.16 -0.12 8.68
C ILE A 112 -16.33 0.91 7.89
N HIS A 113 -15.74 0.56 6.75
CA HIS A 113 -14.96 1.49 5.93
C HIS A 113 -15.84 2.59 5.31
N ASP A 114 -17.12 2.32 5.06
CA ASP A 114 -18.02 3.32 4.50
C ASP A 114 -18.32 4.43 5.53
N PHE A 115 -18.23 4.14 6.84
CA PHE A 115 -18.30 5.19 7.86
C PHE A 115 -17.08 6.09 7.84
N GLU A 116 -15.88 5.56 7.58
CA GLU A 116 -14.67 6.38 7.44
C GLU A 116 -14.80 7.33 6.25
N LEU A 117 -15.24 6.82 5.10
CA LEU A 117 -15.51 7.63 3.91
C LEU A 117 -16.60 8.68 4.17
N SER A 118 -17.68 8.31 4.86
CA SER A 118 -18.74 9.26 5.24
C SER A 118 -18.21 10.34 6.18
N ALA A 119 -17.41 9.95 7.18
CA ALA A 119 -16.81 10.86 8.14
C ALA A 119 -15.83 11.84 7.46
N SER A 120 -15.07 11.41 6.43
CA SER A 120 -14.17 12.30 5.70
C SER A 120 -14.89 13.39 4.91
N GLN A 121 -16.17 13.18 4.59
CA GLN A 121 -17.00 14.15 3.87
C GLN A 121 -17.77 15.09 4.81
N ILE A 122 -18.04 14.66 6.04
CA ILE A 122 -18.87 15.38 7.01
C ILE A 122 -18.04 16.15 8.03
N LEU A 123 -16.94 15.57 8.50
CA LEU A 123 -16.15 16.16 9.57
C LEU A 123 -15.27 17.30 9.03
N PRO A 124 -15.05 18.35 9.85
CA PRO A 124 -13.99 19.31 9.58
C PRO A 124 -12.65 18.61 9.39
N ALA A 125 -11.81 19.11 8.48
CA ALA A 125 -10.53 18.48 8.13
C ALA A 125 -9.65 18.19 9.36
N ARG A 126 -9.65 19.10 10.34
CA ARG A 126 -8.94 18.95 11.61
C ARG A 126 -9.47 17.79 12.46
N SER A 127 -10.79 17.67 12.60
CA SER A 127 -11.41 16.55 13.32
C SER A 127 -11.14 15.23 12.63
N PHE A 128 -11.28 15.17 11.30
CA PHE A 128 -11.00 13.95 10.54
C PHE A 128 -9.52 13.54 10.65
N ALA A 129 -8.58 14.48 10.51
CA ALA A 129 -7.15 14.22 10.68
C ALA A 129 -6.81 13.72 12.08
N PHE A 130 -7.39 14.31 13.13
CA PHE A 130 -7.19 13.87 14.52
C PHE A 130 -7.56 12.39 14.71
N PHE A 131 -8.66 11.93 14.09
CA PHE A 131 -9.09 10.54 14.15
C PHE A 131 -8.26 9.62 13.26
N LYS A 132 -7.96 10.06 12.03
CA LYS A 132 -7.22 9.26 11.05
C LYS A 132 -5.75 9.08 11.44
N SER A 133 -5.14 10.04 12.12
CA SER A 133 -3.70 10.07 12.36
C SER A 133 -3.16 8.85 13.11
N GLY A 134 -1.98 8.41 12.67
CA GLY A 134 -1.04 7.54 13.37
C GLY A 134 0.21 8.32 13.83
N ALA A 135 1.12 7.64 14.52
CA ALA A 135 2.45 8.18 14.78
C ALA A 135 3.31 8.13 13.51
N GLU A 136 4.21 9.10 13.36
CA GLU A 136 5.24 9.16 12.31
C GLU A 136 4.70 8.80 10.91
N ASP A 137 5.22 7.72 10.32
CA ASP A 137 4.95 7.27 8.96
C ASP A 137 3.59 6.52 8.85
N GLU A 138 2.94 6.24 9.99
CA GLU A 138 1.68 5.51 10.12
C GLU A 138 1.75 4.02 9.70
N GLU A 139 2.96 3.46 9.61
CA GLU A 139 3.19 2.04 9.26
C GLU A 139 2.56 1.10 10.28
N THR A 140 2.71 1.38 11.58
CA THR A 140 2.07 0.61 12.66
C THR A 140 0.54 0.63 12.55
N VAL A 141 -0.06 1.71 12.04
CA VAL A 141 -1.50 1.75 11.76
C VAL A 141 -1.86 0.74 10.67
N GLN A 142 -1.04 0.68 9.62
CA GLN A 142 -1.21 -0.24 8.51
C GLN A 142 -0.95 -1.70 8.93
N TRP A 143 0.09 -1.97 9.72
CA TRP A 143 0.41 -3.30 10.24
C TRP A 143 -0.70 -3.85 11.12
N ASN A 144 -1.27 -3.03 12.00
CA ASN A 144 -2.44 -3.41 12.79
C ASN A 144 -3.58 -3.94 11.91
N GLN A 145 -3.83 -3.34 10.74
CA GLN A 145 -4.86 -3.82 9.81
C GLN A 145 -4.41 -5.08 9.05
N ASN A 146 -3.17 -5.07 8.55
CA ASN A 146 -2.65 -6.11 7.69
C ASN A 146 -2.43 -7.43 8.44
N SER A 147 -2.07 -7.41 9.72
CA SER A 147 -1.87 -8.64 10.50
C SER A 147 -3.14 -9.48 10.62
N TRP A 148 -4.32 -8.87 10.79
CA TRP A 148 -5.59 -9.62 10.73
C TRP A 148 -5.86 -10.22 9.35
N LYS A 149 -5.41 -9.55 8.28
CA LYS A 149 -5.49 -10.04 6.90
C LYS A 149 -4.51 -11.16 6.60
N ARG A 150 -3.56 -11.51 7.48
CA ARG A 150 -2.67 -12.66 7.29
C ARG A 150 -3.29 -13.98 7.76
N ILE A 151 -4.22 -13.91 8.72
CA ILE A 151 -4.90 -15.10 9.25
C ILE A 151 -5.99 -15.57 8.27
N ARG A 152 -6.05 -16.87 7.99
CA ARG A 152 -7.04 -17.51 7.11
C ARG A 152 -7.86 -18.53 7.90
N PHE A 153 -9.17 -18.55 7.67
CA PHE A 153 -10.04 -19.52 8.33
C PHE A 153 -9.92 -20.92 7.74
N CYS A 154 -10.19 -21.91 8.59
CA CYS A 154 -10.38 -23.32 8.23
C CYS A 154 -11.83 -23.71 8.55
N PRO A 155 -12.80 -23.49 7.63
CA PRO A 155 -14.21 -23.76 7.89
C PRO A 155 -14.50 -25.25 8.08
N ARG A 156 -15.56 -25.55 8.84
CA ARG A 156 -16.04 -26.91 9.09
C ARG A 156 -17.43 -27.09 8.50
N VAL A 157 -17.48 -27.78 7.38
CA VAL A 157 -18.71 -28.01 6.60
C VAL A 157 -19.58 -29.13 7.20
N LEU A 158 -20.84 -29.20 6.76
CA LEU A 158 -21.84 -30.19 7.21
C LEU A 158 -22.11 -30.22 8.73
N ARG A 159 -21.85 -29.09 9.41
CA ARG A 159 -22.25 -28.89 10.81
C ARG A 159 -23.63 -28.25 10.89
N PRO A 160 -24.53 -28.73 11.76
CA PRO A 160 -25.85 -28.14 11.90
C PRO A 160 -25.75 -26.78 12.61
N ILE A 161 -25.89 -25.69 11.86
CA ILE A 161 -25.97 -24.32 12.40
C ILE A 161 -27.43 -23.85 12.29
N ARG A 162 -28.14 -23.87 13.42
CA ARG A 162 -29.56 -23.44 13.49
C ARG A 162 -29.73 -22.05 14.12
N ALA A 163 -28.82 -21.69 15.02
CA ALA A 163 -28.76 -20.41 15.70
C ALA A 163 -27.31 -20.16 16.12
N ILE A 164 -26.93 -18.90 16.25
CA ILE A 164 -25.59 -18.50 16.69
C ILE A 164 -25.70 -17.70 17.97
N ASP A 165 -24.93 -18.12 18.97
CA ASP A 165 -24.77 -17.40 20.23
C ASP A 165 -23.51 -16.53 20.18
N LEU A 166 -23.73 -15.20 20.15
CA LEU A 166 -22.67 -14.19 20.18
C LEU A 166 -22.29 -13.78 21.60
N THR A 167 -22.98 -14.28 22.63
CA THR A 167 -22.76 -13.81 24.00
C THR A 167 -21.37 -14.21 24.51
N THR A 168 -20.76 -13.32 25.29
CA THR A 168 -19.48 -13.59 25.96
C THR A 168 -19.43 -12.86 27.31
N SER A 169 -18.38 -13.08 28.09
CA SER A 169 -18.08 -12.28 29.28
C SER A 169 -16.74 -11.59 29.13
N ILE A 170 -16.68 -10.31 29.52
CA ILE A 170 -15.45 -9.50 29.54
C ILE A 170 -15.27 -8.97 30.96
N LEU A 171 -14.19 -9.39 31.61
CA LEU A 171 -13.89 -9.13 33.02
C LEU A 171 -15.04 -9.53 33.94
N GLY A 172 -15.62 -10.70 33.68
CA GLY A 172 -16.73 -11.28 34.44
C GLY A 172 -18.12 -10.68 34.19
N THR A 173 -18.24 -9.64 33.35
CA THR A 173 -19.54 -9.07 32.98
C THR A 173 -20.02 -9.64 31.64
N LYS A 174 -21.27 -10.11 31.56
CA LYS A 174 -21.85 -10.70 30.34
C LYS A 174 -22.30 -9.62 29.34
N TYR A 175 -21.99 -9.81 28.08
CA TYR A 175 -22.40 -8.95 26.96
C TYR A 175 -23.02 -9.76 25.82
N SER A 176 -23.79 -9.07 24.96
CA SER A 176 -24.51 -9.70 23.84
C SER A 176 -23.67 -9.99 22.61
N ALA A 177 -22.45 -9.43 22.55
CA ALA A 177 -21.51 -9.62 21.46
C ALA A 177 -20.08 -9.52 22.00
N PRO A 178 -19.09 -10.10 21.29
CA PRO A 178 -17.71 -10.19 21.77
C PRO A 178 -16.84 -8.97 21.45
N PHE A 179 -17.47 -7.86 21.07
CA PHE A 179 -16.80 -6.62 20.75
C PHE A 179 -17.40 -5.44 21.50
N PHE A 180 -16.62 -4.37 21.64
CA PHE A 180 -16.99 -3.20 22.43
C PHE A 180 -16.44 -1.89 21.85
N ILE A 181 -16.98 -0.77 22.32
CA ILE A 181 -16.51 0.56 21.96
C ILE A 181 -15.28 0.90 22.84
N CYS A 182 -14.11 1.07 22.22
CA CYS A 182 -12.87 1.41 22.91
C CYS A 182 -12.90 2.80 23.57
N PRO A 183 -12.05 3.04 24.59
CA PRO A 183 -11.82 4.37 25.12
C PRO A 183 -11.00 5.17 24.11
N ALA A 184 -11.70 5.89 23.23
CA ALA A 184 -11.12 6.76 22.21
C ALA A 184 -11.65 8.18 22.42
N GLY A 185 -10.80 9.06 22.97
CA GLY A 185 -11.17 10.44 23.26
C GLY A 185 -11.53 11.26 22.01
N GLY A 186 -12.19 12.40 22.24
CA GLY A 186 -12.58 13.33 21.17
C GLY A 186 -13.94 13.04 20.54
N GLY A 187 -14.85 12.34 21.21
CA GLY A 187 -16.21 12.10 20.68
C GLY A 187 -16.94 13.37 20.24
N LYS A 188 -16.73 14.49 20.93
CA LYS A 188 -17.30 15.81 20.55
C LYS A 188 -16.71 16.39 19.26
N LEU A 189 -15.52 15.96 18.84
CA LEU A 189 -14.95 16.31 17.54
C LEU A 189 -15.66 15.58 16.39
N ALA A 190 -16.31 14.44 16.68
CA ALA A 190 -17.10 13.71 15.70
C ALA A 190 -18.55 14.22 15.64
N HIS A 191 -19.16 14.47 16.79
CA HIS A 191 -20.55 14.93 16.88
C HIS A 191 -20.83 15.59 18.22
N SER A 192 -21.72 16.59 18.26
CA SER A 192 -22.01 17.39 19.46
C SER A 192 -22.49 16.56 20.67
N SER A 193 -23.15 15.43 20.43
CA SER A 193 -23.57 14.49 21.47
C SER A 193 -22.41 13.76 22.17
N GLY A 194 -21.23 13.70 21.54
CA GLY A 194 -20.05 13.02 22.05
C GLY A 194 -20.31 11.58 22.53
N ASP A 195 -19.62 11.20 23.60
CA ASP A 195 -19.65 9.86 24.19
C ASP A 195 -21.02 9.45 24.79
N LEU A 196 -21.96 10.39 24.95
CA LEU A 196 -23.32 10.06 25.37
C LEU A 196 -24.04 9.21 24.31
N ALA A 197 -23.84 9.51 23.02
CA ALA A 197 -24.42 8.72 21.94
C ALA A 197 -23.79 7.33 21.85
N LEU A 198 -22.47 7.21 22.06
CA LEU A 198 -21.79 5.92 22.14
C LEU A 198 -22.33 5.08 23.29
N THR A 199 -22.52 5.70 24.46
CA THR A 199 -23.06 5.05 25.67
C THR A 199 -24.47 4.52 25.44
N LYS A 200 -25.38 5.37 24.91
CA LYS A 200 -26.77 4.99 24.64
C LYS A 200 -26.87 3.86 23.61
N ALA A 201 -26.14 3.97 22.50
CA ALA A 201 -26.12 2.95 21.46
C ALA A 201 -25.56 1.62 21.99
N ALA A 202 -24.47 1.65 22.75
CA ALA A 202 -23.91 0.46 23.39
C ALA A 202 -24.91 -0.20 24.35
N GLY A 203 -25.63 0.59 25.16
CA GLY A 203 -26.65 0.11 26.09
C GLY A 203 -27.83 -0.54 25.38
N LYS A 204 -28.35 0.12 24.33
CA LYS A 204 -29.42 -0.42 23.47
C LYS A 204 -29.06 -1.78 22.89
N HIS A 205 -27.79 -1.96 22.51
CA HIS A 205 -27.32 -3.20 21.91
C HIS A 205 -26.72 -4.18 22.90
N GLY A 206 -26.65 -3.87 24.20
CA GLY A 206 -26.04 -4.74 25.20
C GLY A 206 -24.58 -5.08 24.91
N ILE A 207 -23.79 -4.11 24.42
CA ILE A 207 -22.33 -4.24 24.29
C ILE A 207 -21.64 -3.29 25.29
N LEU A 208 -20.37 -3.56 25.60
CA LEU A 208 -19.60 -2.68 26.49
C LEU A 208 -19.28 -1.34 25.79
N HIS A 209 -19.41 -0.26 26.54
CA HIS A 209 -18.72 0.99 26.25
C HIS A 209 -17.64 1.20 27.32
N TRP A 210 -16.39 1.19 26.88
CA TRP A 210 -15.26 1.51 27.73
C TRP A 210 -14.91 2.99 27.53
N VAL A 211 -15.22 3.80 28.52
CA VAL A 211 -15.25 5.25 28.39
C VAL A 211 -13.84 5.84 28.49
N PRO A 212 -13.42 6.74 27.57
CA PRO A 212 -12.15 7.43 27.65
C PRO A 212 -12.15 8.49 28.77
N ASN A 213 -11.02 8.67 29.47
CA ASN A 213 -10.94 9.65 30.55
C ASN A 213 -11.02 11.11 30.06
N ASN A 214 -10.64 11.34 28.81
CA ASN A 214 -10.67 12.63 28.12
C ASN A 214 -11.94 12.79 27.27
N THR A 215 -13.06 12.22 27.75
CA THR A 215 -14.38 12.49 27.16
C THR A 215 -14.75 13.98 27.33
N GLY A 216 -15.51 14.51 26.38
CA GLY A 216 -16.11 15.84 26.50
C GLY A 216 -17.34 15.89 27.41
N CYS A 217 -17.69 14.79 28.07
CA CYS A 217 -18.85 14.61 28.96
C CYS A 217 -18.38 14.30 30.39
N SER A 218 -19.17 14.64 31.41
CA SER A 218 -18.86 14.23 32.80
C SER A 218 -19.16 12.75 33.03
N GLN A 219 -18.51 12.16 34.05
CA GLN A 219 -18.79 10.78 34.47
C GLN A 219 -20.27 10.59 34.86
N GLU A 220 -20.86 11.58 35.53
CA GLU A 220 -22.28 11.60 35.92
C GLU A 220 -23.17 11.52 34.68
N GLN A 221 -22.96 12.38 33.69
CA GLN A 221 -23.80 12.40 32.48
C GLN A 221 -23.77 11.06 31.75
N LEU A 222 -22.62 10.38 31.73
CA LEU A 222 -22.47 9.06 31.11
C LEU A 222 -23.11 7.95 31.96
N ALA A 223 -22.96 8.03 33.29
CA ALA A 223 -23.64 7.16 34.24
C ALA A 223 -25.17 7.35 34.27
N ASP A 224 -25.68 8.52 33.88
CA ASP A 224 -27.11 8.77 33.74
C ASP A 224 -27.64 8.35 32.36
N ALA A 225 -26.78 8.37 31.33
CA ALA A 225 -27.15 8.02 29.96
C ALA A 225 -27.19 6.50 29.67
N ARG A 226 -26.70 5.67 30.59
CA ARG A 226 -26.68 4.21 30.44
C ARG A 226 -28.08 3.60 30.56
N ALA A 227 -28.30 2.50 29.84
CA ALA A 227 -29.51 1.69 30.01
C ALA A 227 -29.50 0.96 31.36
N ASP A 228 -30.68 0.58 31.87
CA ASP A 228 -30.85 -0.01 33.22
C ASP A 228 -29.93 -1.20 33.53
N THR A 229 -29.63 -2.03 32.52
CA THR A 229 -28.78 -3.21 32.66
C THR A 229 -27.35 -3.02 32.14
N GLN A 230 -27.01 -1.81 31.67
CA GLN A 230 -25.72 -1.54 31.05
C GLN A 230 -24.65 -1.26 32.10
N THR A 231 -23.52 -1.93 31.93
CA THR A 231 -22.31 -1.70 32.72
C THR A 231 -21.32 -0.86 31.91
N LEU A 232 -20.72 0.15 32.54
CA LEU A 232 -19.67 1.00 31.96
C LEU A 232 -18.34 0.75 32.63
N TYR A 233 -17.26 0.74 31.84
CA TYR A 233 -15.88 0.70 32.32
C TYR A 233 -15.20 2.05 32.03
N TRP A 234 -14.20 2.40 32.84
CA TRP A 234 -13.51 3.68 32.76
C TRP A 234 -12.03 3.48 32.41
N GLN A 235 -11.50 4.31 31.52
CA GLN A 235 -10.06 4.33 31.21
C GLN A 235 -9.34 5.31 32.15
N ILE A 236 -8.10 5.00 32.51
CA ILE A 236 -7.28 5.76 33.45
C ILE A 236 -5.99 6.19 32.75
N TYR A 237 -5.65 7.46 32.89
CA TYR A 237 -4.27 7.95 32.79
C TYR A 237 -3.84 8.38 34.18
N ALA A 238 -2.73 7.83 34.66
CA ALA A 238 -2.13 8.25 35.92
C ALA A 238 -1.44 9.60 35.71
N LEU A 239 -2.04 10.66 36.25
CA LEU A 239 -1.47 12.00 36.19
C LEU A 239 -0.33 12.13 37.19
N GLU A 240 0.57 13.10 36.96
CA GLU A 240 1.70 13.40 37.86
C GLU A 240 1.26 13.59 39.32
N ASP A 241 0.15 14.30 39.55
CA ASP A 241 -0.54 14.28 40.84
C ASP A 241 -1.55 13.11 40.89
N LEU A 242 -1.09 11.97 41.41
CA LEU A 242 -1.92 10.77 41.57
C LEU A 242 -3.19 11.01 42.38
N SER A 243 -3.22 12.00 43.29
CA SER A 243 -4.40 12.29 44.11
C SER A 243 -5.60 12.76 43.27
N VAL A 244 -5.34 13.37 42.11
CA VAL A 244 -6.36 13.76 41.14
C VAL A 244 -6.97 12.51 40.51
N THR A 245 -6.12 11.60 40.02
CA THR A 245 -6.56 10.34 39.42
C THR A 245 -7.28 9.45 40.45
N GLU A 246 -6.84 9.43 41.70
CA GLU A 246 -7.52 8.70 42.78
C GLU A 246 -8.96 9.17 43.02
N LYS A 247 -9.17 10.49 43.02
CA LYS A 247 -10.52 11.08 43.15
C LYS A 247 -11.41 10.69 41.98
N GLU A 248 -10.87 10.74 40.76
CA GLU A 248 -11.56 10.35 39.54
C GLU A 248 -11.98 8.87 39.54
N ILE A 249 -11.10 7.97 40.01
CA ILE A 249 -11.42 6.55 40.16
C ILE A 249 -12.51 6.35 41.21
N LYS A 250 -12.39 6.97 42.39
CA LYS A 250 -13.39 6.87 43.47
C LYS A 250 -14.76 7.38 43.03
N GLN A 251 -14.79 8.46 42.25
CA GLN A 251 -16.01 9.01 41.66
C GLN A 251 -16.65 8.01 40.69
N ALA A 252 -15.88 7.45 39.74
CA ALA A 252 -16.38 6.41 38.84
C ALA A 252 -16.96 5.20 39.59
N ILE A 253 -16.30 4.74 40.68
CA ILE A 253 -16.83 3.67 41.53
C ILE A 253 -18.18 4.07 42.13
N SER A 254 -18.28 5.27 42.72
CA SER A 254 -19.51 5.76 43.34
C SER A 254 -20.67 5.89 42.35
N LEU A 255 -20.36 6.15 41.08
CA LEU A 255 -21.32 6.23 39.99
C LEU A 255 -21.68 4.86 39.42
N GLY A 256 -21.05 3.77 39.87
CA GLY A 256 -21.38 2.41 39.47
C GLY A 256 -20.63 1.87 38.25
N TYR A 257 -19.50 2.48 37.87
CA TYR A 257 -18.57 1.86 36.92
C TYR A 257 -17.98 0.58 37.52
N ARG A 258 -17.76 -0.45 36.70
CA ARG A 258 -17.43 -1.81 37.19
C ARG A 258 -16.09 -2.37 36.74
N GLY A 259 -15.28 -1.60 36.03
CA GLY A 259 -13.97 -2.02 35.56
C GLY A 259 -13.12 -0.85 35.09
N PHE A 260 -11.80 -1.03 35.13
CA PHE A 260 -10.82 0.01 34.83
C PHE A 260 -9.76 -0.46 33.85
N ALA A 261 -9.31 0.44 32.96
CA ALA A 261 -8.13 0.21 32.12
C ALA A 261 -7.06 1.26 32.42
N LEU A 262 -5.91 0.86 32.95
CA LEU A 262 -4.75 1.74 33.06
C LEU A 262 -4.01 1.74 31.72
N THR A 263 -3.97 2.90 31.04
CA THR A 263 -3.26 3.04 29.77
C THR A 263 -1.78 3.33 30.01
N VAL A 264 -0.90 2.46 29.50
CA VAL A 264 0.56 2.51 29.73
C VAL A 264 1.39 2.73 28.46
N ASP A 265 0.79 2.63 27.28
CA ASP A 265 1.46 2.82 25.97
C ASP A 265 1.65 4.29 25.55
N ALA A 266 1.36 5.24 26.45
CA ALA A 266 1.33 6.66 26.11
C ALA A 266 1.95 7.59 27.16
N THR A 267 3.07 7.15 27.75
CA THR A 267 3.94 7.92 28.65
C THR A 267 4.47 9.23 28.02
N ARG A 268 4.53 9.26 26.68
CA ARG A 268 4.69 10.45 25.85
C ARG A 268 3.62 10.46 24.77
N VAL A 269 3.35 11.62 24.18
CA VAL A 269 2.43 11.72 23.04
C VAL A 269 3.17 11.29 21.77
N GLY A 270 2.60 10.37 20.99
CA GLY A 270 3.17 9.99 19.70
C GLY A 270 3.18 11.16 18.71
N LYS A 271 4.17 11.18 17.81
CA LYS A 271 4.34 12.26 16.82
C LYS A 271 3.34 12.09 15.68
N ARG A 272 2.17 12.70 15.78
CA ARG A 272 1.07 12.51 14.80
C ARG A 272 1.11 13.53 13.68
N GLU A 273 1.87 13.27 12.62
CA GLU A 273 2.26 14.28 11.63
C GLU A 273 1.09 14.90 10.85
N ARG A 274 -0.02 14.17 10.64
CA ARG A 274 -1.23 14.76 10.03
C ARG A 274 -1.81 15.89 10.88
N ASP A 275 -1.82 15.76 12.20
CA ASP A 275 -2.26 16.80 13.12
C ASP A 275 -1.30 18.00 13.05
N VAL A 276 0.00 17.73 13.05
CA VAL A 276 1.06 18.75 12.96
C VAL A 276 0.87 19.65 11.75
N ARG A 277 0.71 19.05 10.56
CA ARG A 277 0.57 19.77 9.30
C ARG A 277 -0.63 20.71 9.29
N LEU A 278 -1.75 20.31 9.89
CA LEU A 278 -2.93 21.17 9.99
C LEU A 278 -2.76 22.31 11.00
N ILE A 279 -2.09 22.06 12.12
CA ILE A 279 -1.79 23.11 13.10
C ILE A 279 -0.89 24.18 12.48
N ILE A 280 0.17 23.78 11.77
CA ILE A 280 1.09 24.71 11.08
C ILE A 280 0.30 25.54 10.07
N ARG A 281 -0.51 24.90 9.23
CA ARG A 281 -1.33 25.60 8.22
C ARG A 281 -2.32 26.59 8.85
N GLU A 282 -2.91 26.26 10.00
CA GLU A 282 -3.81 27.18 10.72
C GLU A 282 -3.06 28.36 11.36
N GLN A 283 -1.81 28.14 11.80
CA GLN A 283 -0.96 29.19 12.38
C GLN A 283 -0.44 30.16 11.30
N GLU A 284 -0.03 29.65 10.13
CA GLU A 284 0.35 30.46 8.96
C GLU A 284 -0.79 31.35 8.45
N LEU A 285 -2.05 30.88 8.60
CA LEU A 285 -3.25 31.64 8.22
C LEU A 285 -3.66 32.69 9.26
N SER A 286 -3.05 32.69 10.45
CA SER A 286 -3.29 33.72 11.47
C SER A 286 -2.16 34.73 11.45
N GLU A 287 -2.42 35.95 10.95
CA GLU A 287 -1.50 37.09 10.83
C GLU A 287 -0.91 37.55 12.19
N ASN A 288 -0.02 36.78 12.80
CA ASN A 288 0.77 37.20 13.96
C ASN A 288 2.25 37.00 13.65
N GLU A 289 2.90 38.08 13.21
CA GLU A 289 4.32 38.17 12.80
C GLU A 289 5.33 38.21 13.98
N GLU A 290 5.15 37.41 15.04
CA GLU A 290 6.16 37.36 16.11
C GLU A 290 6.67 35.94 16.40
N GLY A 291 7.86 35.64 15.87
CA GLY A 291 8.80 34.65 16.41
C GLY A 291 9.06 33.42 15.54
N GLU A 292 9.98 33.52 14.56
CA GLU A 292 10.36 32.45 13.62
C GLU A 292 11.08 31.22 14.24
N ASP A 293 11.44 31.20 15.53
CA ASP A 293 12.34 30.14 16.06
C ASP A 293 11.73 29.18 17.11
N ASN A 294 10.47 29.35 17.55
CA ASN A 294 9.89 28.53 18.65
C ASN A 294 8.79 27.53 18.25
N ALA A 295 8.38 27.48 16.98
CA ALA A 295 7.33 26.56 16.52
C ALA A 295 7.79 25.09 16.54
N PHE A 296 9.09 24.82 16.38
CA PHE A 296 9.64 23.45 16.43
C PHE A 296 9.86 22.95 17.87
N ALA A 297 10.16 23.86 18.81
CA ALA A 297 10.36 23.54 20.23
C ALA A 297 9.05 23.40 21.02
N SER A 298 7.97 24.05 20.55
CA SER A 298 6.62 23.96 21.10
C SER A 298 5.87 22.82 20.42
N GLY A 299 6.27 21.57 20.71
CA GLY A 299 5.91 20.38 19.93
C GLY A 299 4.45 20.31 19.42
N PRO A 300 4.23 19.88 18.17
CA PRO A 300 2.94 19.97 17.48
C PRO A 300 1.96 18.85 17.88
N THR A 301 1.64 18.76 19.16
CA THR A 301 0.76 17.71 19.70
C THR A 301 -0.33 18.32 20.56
N VAL A 302 -1.49 17.65 20.62
CA VAL A 302 -2.48 17.87 21.67
C VAL A 302 -1.74 17.80 23.00
N SER A 303 -1.57 18.94 23.67
CA SER A 303 -0.88 18.97 24.95
C SER A 303 -1.69 18.13 25.94
N ARG A 304 -1.01 17.16 26.53
CA ARG A 304 -1.56 16.21 27.49
C ARG A 304 -0.91 16.51 28.83
N SER A 305 -1.69 16.49 29.90
CA SER A 305 -1.15 16.59 31.26
C SER A 305 -0.03 15.58 31.46
N HIS A 306 1.02 15.99 32.18
CA HIS A 306 2.13 15.12 32.51
C HIS A 306 1.63 13.87 33.25
N LEU A 307 2.08 12.71 32.78
CA LEU A 307 1.76 11.43 33.40
C LEU A 307 2.79 11.10 34.47
N PHE A 308 2.37 10.35 35.48
CA PHE A 308 3.24 9.87 36.54
C PHE A 308 4.35 8.98 35.95
N PRO A 309 5.63 9.40 36.00
CA PRO A 309 6.70 8.73 35.26
C PRO A 309 7.28 7.52 36.00
N ASP A 310 7.09 7.43 37.32
CA ASP A 310 7.85 6.53 38.19
C ASP A 310 7.14 5.19 38.49
N PHE A 311 6.08 4.86 37.74
CA PHE A 311 5.42 3.58 37.93
C PHE A 311 6.25 2.41 37.37
N ASP A 312 6.48 1.42 38.23
CA ASP A 312 6.75 0.04 37.82
C ASP A 312 5.50 -0.83 37.99
N TRP A 313 5.58 -2.10 37.57
CA TRP A 313 4.48 -3.05 37.67
C TRP A 313 3.93 -3.21 39.10
N MET A 314 4.82 -3.30 40.10
CA MET A 314 4.43 -3.56 41.48
C MET A 314 3.73 -2.34 42.09
N SER A 315 4.34 -1.17 41.93
CA SER A 315 3.84 0.11 42.45
C SER A 315 2.53 0.53 41.78
N ALA A 316 2.40 0.40 40.45
CA ALA A 316 1.18 0.75 39.73
C ALA A 316 -0.01 -0.13 40.16
N VAL A 317 0.18 -1.46 40.19
CA VAL A 317 -0.89 -2.37 40.59
C VAL A 317 -1.20 -2.23 42.07
N SER A 318 -0.19 -2.10 42.94
CA SER A 318 -0.41 -1.89 44.37
C SER A 318 -1.16 -0.59 44.65
N TRP A 319 -0.87 0.48 43.90
CA TRP A 319 -1.59 1.74 43.99
C TRP A 319 -3.06 1.58 43.60
N LEU A 320 -3.35 0.99 42.44
CA LEU A 320 -4.74 0.75 42.02
C LEU A 320 -5.50 -0.17 43.00
N ARG A 321 -4.84 -1.22 43.51
CA ARG A 321 -5.44 -2.17 44.46
C ARG A 321 -5.70 -1.56 45.84
N LYS A 322 -5.01 -0.49 46.24
CA LYS A 322 -5.37 0.29 47.44
C LYS A 322 -6.68 1.07 47.28
N ILE A 323 -7.09 1.32 46.03
CA ILE A 323 -8.27 2.14 45.71
C ILE A 323 -9.48 1.25 45.40
N THR A 324 -9.29 0.13 44.70
CA THR A 324 -10.39 -0.70 44.21
C THR A 324 -10.05 -2.18 44.05
N ASP A 325 -11.04 -3.03 44.34
CA ASP A 325 -11.04 -4.46 44.07
C ASP A 325 -11.71 -4.82 42.73
N LEU A 326 -12.26 -3.84 42.01
CA LEU A 326 -12.86 -4.07 40.70
C LEU A 326 -11.82 -4.60 39.68
N PRO A 327 -12.27 -5.28 38.61
CA PRO A 327 -11.39 -5.74 37.55
C PRO A 327 -10.57 -4.60 36.92
N ILE A 328 -9.28 -4.88 36.71
CA ILE A 328 -8.32 -3.96 36.10
C ILE A 328 -7.71 -4.62 34.87
N ALA A 329 -7.79 -3.95 33.74
CA ALA A 329 -6.98 -4.23 32.56
C ALA A 329 -5.79 -3.26 32.48
N ILE A 330 -4.66 -3.73 32.00
CA ILE A 330 -3.52 -2.88 31.64
C ILE A 330 -3.55 -2.75 30.12
N LYS A 331 -3.86 -1.55 29.63
CA LYS A 331 -4.01 -1.24 28.21
C LYS A 331 -2.70 -0.71 27.64
N GLY A 332 -2.22 -1.33 26.58
CA GLY A 332 -0.96 -0.96 25.93
C GLY A 332 0.09 -2.07 25.94
N ILE A 333 -0.31 -3.29 26.29
CA ILE A 333 0.57 -4.46 26.33
C ILE A 333 0.96 -4.83 24.90
N GLN A 334 2.26 -4.95 24.65
CA GLN A 334 2.81 -5.19 23.31
C GLN A 334 3.76 -6.40 23.27
N SER A 335 4.02 -7.03 24.43
CA SER A 335 4.92 -8.17 24.59
C SER A 335 4.23 -9.31 25.36
N TRP A 336 4.70 -10.54 25.20
CA TRP A 336 4.17 -11.68 25.97
C TRP A 336 4.67 -11.64 27.42
N GLU A 337 5.85 -11.06 27.66
CA GLU A 337 6.46 -10.86 28.97
C GLU A 337 5.58 -9.97 29.85
N ASP A 338 5.11 -8.85 29.31
CA ASP A 338 4.21 -7.94 30.02
C ASP A 338 2.81 -8.55 30.23
N ALA A 339 2.36 -9.40 29.30
CA ALA A 339 1.14 -10.17 29.48
C ALA A 339 1.26 -11.20 30.62
N ALA A 340 2.43 -11.84 30.77
CA ALA A 340 2.73 -12.71 31.89
C ALA A 340 2.78 -11.94 33.22
N LEU A 341 3.26 -10.70 33.22
CA LEU A 341 3.23 -9.83 34.39
C LEU A 341 1.80 -9.44 34.79
N CYS A 342 0.91 -9.19 33.83
CA CYS A 342 -0.51 -9.00 34.13
C CYS A 342 -1.07 -10.19 34.91
N MET A 343 -0.85 -11.41 34.41
CA MET A 343 -1.25 -12.65 35.08
C MET A 343 -0.64 -12.79 36.48
N LYS A 344 0.65 -12.47 36.64
CA LYS A 344 1.37 -12.53 37.93
C LYS A 344 0.75 -11.60 38.97
N TYR A 345 0.40 -10.38 38.57
CA TYR A 345 -0.14 -9.35 39.47
C TYR A 345 -1.68 -9.37 39.59
N GLY A 346 -2.36 -10.35 38.97
CA GLY A 346 -3.81 -10.49 39.07
C GLY A 346 -4.58 -9.37 38.38
N VAL A 347 -4.05 -8.90 37.25
CA VAL A 347 -4.69 -7.94 36.33
C VAL A 347 -4.73 -8.54 34.92
N HIS A 348 -5.47 -7.90 34.01
CA HIS A 348 -5.75 -8.46 32.69
C HIS A 348 -4.97 -7.75 31.58
N PRO A 349 -4.33 -8.47 30.64
CA PRO A 349 -3.61 -7.84 29.56
C PRO A 349 -4.58 -7.34 28.48
N TRP A 350 -4.41 -6.09 28.08
CA TRP A 350 -5.05 -5.54 26.90
C TRP A 350 -3.97 -5.19 25.87
N LEU A 351 -3.92 -6.04 24.84
CA LEU A 351 -2.97 -5.96 23.74
C LEU A 351 -3.34 -4.81 22.81
N SER A 352 -2.50 -3.78 22.78
CA SER A 352 -2.77 -2.53 22.08
C SER A 352 -1.48 -1.75 21.89
N ASN A 353 -1.32 -1.12 20.74
CA ASN A 353 -0.32 -0.08 20.48
C ASN A 353 -1.01 1.29 20.26
N HIS A 354 -2.15 1.49 20.94
CA HIS A 354 -2.99 2.66 20.81
C HIS A 354 -3.57 2.89 19.41
N GLY A 355 -3.71 1.82 18.61
CA GLY A 355 -4.13 1.89 17.22
C GLY A 355 -3.10 2.55 16.31
N GLY A 356 -1.80 2.37 16.61
CA GLY A 356 -0.66 2.91 15.89
C GLY A 356 -0.45 4.42 16.08
N ARG A 357 -0.86 4.96 17.23
CA ARG A 357 -0.83 6.41 17.52
C ARG A 357 0.31 6.85 18.42
N GLN A 358 1.12 5.90 18.88
CA GLN A 358 2.10 6.11 19.94
C GLN A 358 3.52 5.80 19.43
N LEU A 359 3.99 4.55 19.58
CA LEU A 359 5.29 4.12 19.08
C LEU A 359 5.16 3.60 17.64
N GLU A 360 5.91 4.20 16.71
CA GLU A 360 6.07 3.65 15.35
C GLU A 360 7.07 2.48 15.38
N GLY A 361 6.79 1.42 14.60
CA GLY A 361 7.49 0.15 14.69
C GLY A 361 6.97 -0.81 15.77
N ALA A 362 5.86 -0.49 16.44
CA ALA A 362 5.30 -1.34 17.49
C ALA A 362 4.60 -2.60 16.92
N PRO A 363 4.63 -3.74 17.63
CA PRO A 363 3.95 -4.95 17.18
C PRO A 363 2.43 -4.76 17.14
N SER A 364 1.76 -5.48 16.26
CA SER A 364 0.30 -5.53 16.24
C SER A 364 -0.23 -6.43 17.36
N ALA A 365 -1.50 -6.27 17.74
CA ALA A 365 -2.12 -7.14 18.73
C ALA A 365 -2.13 -8.63 18.31
N VAL A 366 -2.13 -8.91 16.99
CA VAL A 366 -1.98 -10.27 16.46
C VAL A 366 -0.61 -10.84 16.81
N ASP A 367 0.45 -10.07 16.59
CA ASP A 367 1.84 -10.51 16.83
C ASP A 367 2.02 -10.83 18.32
N THR A 368 1.52 -9.95 19.20
CA THR A 368 1.57 -10.19 20.66
C THR A 368 0.73 -11.40 21.06
N LEU A 369 -0.46 -11.60 20.46
CA LEU A 369 -1.32 -12.74 20.77
C LEU A 369 -0.68 -14.07 20.36
N LEU A 370 -0.05 -14.11 19.18
CA LEU A 370 0.73 -15.26 18.73
C LEU A 370 1.94 -15.52 19.63
N ALA A 371 2.65 -14.46 20.06
CA ALA A 371 3.76 -14.58 20.99
C ALA A 371 3.34 -15.20 22.34
N ILE A 372 2.16 -14.81 22.85
CA ILE A 372 1.58 -15.40 24.06
C ILE A 372 1.29 -16.90 23.84
N HIS A 373 0.74 -17.31 22.70
CA HIS A 373 0.47 -18.73 22.42
C HIS A 373 1.71 -19.61 22.57
N ALA A 374 2.86 -19.14 22.07
CA ALA A 374 4.06 -19.96 22.07
C ALA A 374 4.89 -19.87 23.34
N HIS A 375 4.89 -18.72 24.02
CA HIS A 375 5.78 -18.48 25.16
C HIS A 375 5.07 -18.52 26.52
N CYS A 376 3.79 -18.17 26.59
CA CYS A 376 3.06 -18.07 27.85
C CYS A 376 1.55 -18.36 27.67
N PRO A 377 1.15 -19.51 27.10
CA PRO A 377 -0.25 -19.81 26.79
C PRO A 377 -1.16 -19.90 28.02
N GLU A 378 -0.60 -20.03 29.22
CA GLU A 378 -1.33 -19.93 30.49
C GLU A 378 -2.03 -18.58 30.69
N VAL A 379 -1.53 -17.50 30.09
CA VAL A 379 -2.18 -16.18 30.14
C VAL A 379 -3.59 -16.26 29.54
N LEU A 380 -3.74 -16.96 28.40
CA LEU A 380 -5.03 -17.12 27.71
C LEU A 380 -6.04 -17.95 28.52
N ARG A 381 -5.57 -18.75 29.48
CA ARG A 381 -6.43 -19.56 30.36
C ARG A 381 -6.79 -18.87 31.68
N ARG A 382 -5.92 -17.97 32.16
CA ARG A 382 -6.02 -17.36 33.50
C ARG A 382 -6.48 -15.91 33.48
N CYS A 383 -6.32 -15.23 32.35
CA CYS A 383 -6.70 -13.85 32.18
C CYS A 383 -7.66 -13.71 31.00
N ASP A 384 -8.64 -12.82 31.14
CA ASP A 384 -9.32 -12.26 29.96
C ASP A 384 -8.33 -11.40 29.18
N VAL A 385 -7.88 -11.90 28.03
CA VAL A 385 -7.03 -11.14 27.10
C VAL A 385 -7.91 -10.27 26.21
N ILE A 386 -7.69 -8.97 26.25
CA ILE A 386 -8.43 -7.98 25.44
C ILE A 386 -7.53 -7.52 24.30
N VAL A 387 -8.08 -7.25 23.12
CA VAL A 387 -7.31 -6.76 21.97
C VAL A 387 -7.98 -5.55 21.32
N ASP A 388 -7.19 -4.63 20.77
CA ASP A 388 -7.66 -3.63 19.81
C ASP A 388 -6.61 -3.39 18.70
N GLY A 389 -6.93 -2.50 17.76
CA GLY A 389 -6.03 -2.09 16.68
C GLY A 389 -6.35 -2.77 15.34
N GLY A 390 -6.62 -1.97 14.32
CA GLY A 390 -6.76 -2.42 12.92
C GLY A 390 -8.01 -3.26 12.57
N ILE A 391 -8.82 -3.65 13.55
CA ILE A 391 -10.07 -4.41 13.34
C ILE A 391 -11.09 -3.55 12.57
N SER A 392 -11.59 -4.09 11.44
CA SER A 392 -12.56 -3.39 10.58
C SER A 392 -13.69 -4.28 10.04
N ARG A 393 -13.59 -5.60 10.25
CA ARG A 393 -14.61 -6.59 9.85
C ARG A 393 -14.97 -7.52 11.01
N GLY A 394 -16.19 -8.07 10.98
CA GLY A 394 -16.61 -9.15 11.88
C GLY A 394 -15.72 -10.39 11.77
N SER A 395 -15.11 -10.65 10.61
CA SER A 395 -14.11 -11.70 10.45
C SER A 395 -12.85 -11.46 11.29
N ASP A 396 -12.43 -10.22 11.48
CA ASP A 396 -11.26 -9.89 12.30
C ASP A 396 -11.55 -10.15 13.78
N ILE A 397 -12.78 -9.80 14.21
CA ILE A 397 -13.28 -10.13 15.55
C ILE A 397 -13.27 -11.65 15.76
N VAL A 398 -13.80 -12.43 14.81
CA VAL A 398 -13.81 -13.91 14.93
C VAL A 398 -12.40 -14.51 14.96
N LYS A 399 -11.44 -13.95 14.20
CA LYS A 399 -10.02 -14.36 14.26
C LYS A 399 -9.42 -14.12 15.64
N ALA A 400 -9.62 -12.92 16.20
CA ALA A 400 -9.14 -12.59 17.54
C ALA A 400 -9.69 -13.56 18.60
N LEU A 401 -10.98 -13.88 18.52
CA LEU A 401 -11.63 -14.83 19.44
C LEU A 401 -11.11 -16.26 19.25
N ALA A 402 -10.91 -16.71 18.01
CA ALA A 402 -10.33 -18.01 17.71
C ALA A 402 -8.90 -18.13 18.27
N LEU A 403 -8.14 -17.03 18.27
CA LEU A 403 -6.81 -16.95 18.88
C LEU A 403 -6.87 -16.70 20.41
N GLY A 404 -8.03 -16.72 21.05
CA GLY A 404 -8.16 -16.71 22.50
C GLY A 404 -8.36 -15.34 23.15
N ALA A 405 -8.60 -14.27 22.38
CA ALA A 405 -9.08 -13.03 22.95
C ALA A 405 -10.48 -13.23 23.57
N LYS A 406 -10.80 -12.48 24.64
CA LYS A 406 -12.11 -12.48 25.30
C LYS A 406 -12.98 -11.27 24.92
N GLY A 407 -12.36 -10.17 24.52
CA GLY A 407 -13.04 -8.97 24.07
C GLY A 407 -12.24 -8.24 23.00
N VAL A 408 -12.95 -7.76 21.98
CA VAL A 408 -12.35 -7.07 20.83
C VAL A 408 -12.82 -5.61 20.78
N GLY A 409 -11.89 -4.70 20.97
CA GLY A 409 -12.17 -3.26 21.02
C GLY A 409 -12.03 -2.60 19.65
N LEU A 410 -12.96 -1.69 19.33
CA LEU A 410 -12.86 -0.83 18.15
C LEU A 410 -12.91 0.65 18.55
N GLY A 411 -11.97 1.46 18.06
CA GLY A 411 -11.90 2.89 18.31
C GLY A 411 -12.42 3.71 17.13
N ARG A 412 -11.56 3.90 16.11
CA ARG A 412 -11.85 4.73 14.92
C ARG A 412 -13.19 4.38 14.26
N ALA A 413 -13.53 3.10 14.14
CA ALA A 413 -14.80 2.64 13.57
C ALA A 413 -16.02 3.33 14.20
N PHE A 414 -16.08 3.39 15.53
CA PHE A 414 -17.20 4.01 16.24
C PHE A 414 -17.12 5.54 16.25
N LEU A 415 -15.92 6.14 16.23
CA LEU A 415 -15.76 7.58 16.08
C LEU A 415 -16.21 8.08 14.70
N TYR A 416 -15.90 7.31 13.64
CA TYR A 416 -16.41 7.60 12.29
C TYR A 416 -17.93 7.40 12.21
N ALA A 417 -18.45 6.33 12.81
CA ALA A 417 -19.89 6.12 12.88
C ALA A 417 -20.61 7.23 13.66
N LEU A 418 -19.98 7.75 14.72
CA LEU A 418 -20.49 8.86 15.53
C LEU A 418 -20.63 10.16 14.73
N ALA A 419 -19.86 10.36 13.65
CA ALA A 419 -20.04 11.51 12.76
C ALA A 419 -21.45 11.57 12.14
N LEU A 420 -22.16 10.44 12.08
CA LEU A 420 -23.57 10.33 11.67
C LEU A 420 -24.55 10.30 12.85
N GLY A 421 -24.08 10.66 14.05
CA GLY A 421 -24.83 10.64 15.29
C GLY A 421 -25.08 9.23 15.85
N GLU A 422 -25.93 9.14 16.88
CA GLU A 422 -26.34 7.88 17.51
C GLU A 422 -26.87 6.82 16.51
N PRO A 423 -27.65 7.17 15.46
CA PRO A 423 -28.08 6.20 14.45
C PRO A 423 -26.92 5.57 13.65
N GLY A 424 -25.82 6.30 13.44
CA GLY A 424 -24.61 5.76 12.81
C GLY A 424 -23.95 4.71 13.69
N VAL A 425 -23.80 5.01 14.98
CA VAL A 425 -23.24 4.06 15.97
C VAL A 425 -24.13 2.82 16.08
N ASP A 426 -25.45 2.99 16.16
CA ASP A 426 -26.42 1.88 16.13
C ASP A 426 -26.22 0.99 14.90
N LYS A 427 -26.07 1.60 13.72
CA LYS A 427 -25.86 0.85 12.47
C LYS A 427 -24.52 0.11 12.47
N ALA A 428 -23.44 0.73 12.96
CA ALA A 428 -22.13 0.08 13.06
C ALA A 428 -22.18 -1.17 13.96
N ILE A 429 -22.87 -1.11 15.10
CA ILE A 429 -23.04 -2.27 15.99
C ILE A 429 -23.81 -3.39 15.29
N ARG A 430 -24.88 -3.06 14.55
CA ARG A 430 -25.67 -4.06 13.81
C ARG A 430 -24.88 -4.71 12.68
N ILE A 431 -24.09 -3.93 11.93
CA ILE A 431 -23.19 -4.44 10.89
C ILE A 431 -22.22 -5.45 11.50
N LEU A 432 -21.51 -5.07 12.56
CA LEU A 432 -20.53 -5.94 13.20
C LEU A 432 -21.17 -7.21 13.78
N LYS A 433 -22.34 -7.12 14.43
CA LYS A 433 -23.07 -8.31 14.89
C LYS A 433 -23.40 -9.25 13.73
N ASN A 434 -23.93 -8.72 12.63
CA ASN A 434 -24.27 -9.51 11.46
C ASN A 434 -23.05 -10.14 10.77
N GLU A 435 -21.95 -9.40 10.67
CA GLU A 435 -20.70 -9.92 10.09
C GLU A 435 -20.08 -11.02 10.96
N VAL A 436 -20.09 -10.86 12.29
CA VAL A 436 -19.61 -11.89 13.23
C VAL A 436 -20.49 -13.14 13.15
N GLU A 437 -21.82 -12.97 13.18
CA GLU A 437 -22.79 -14.05 13.04
C GLU A 437 -22.59 -14.81 11.72
N THR A 438 -22.57 -14.08 10.59
CA THR A 438 -22.37 -14.68 9.27
C THR A 438 -21.04 -15.43 9.18
N THR A 439 -19.95 -14.83 9.68
CA THR A 439 -18.64 -15.47 9.69
C THR A 439 -18.66 -16.77 10.50
N MET A 440 -19.24 -16.77 11.71
CA MET A 440 -19.34 -17.95 12.55
C MET A 440 -20.20 -19.06 11.90
N ALA A 441 -21.31 -18.69 11.25
CA ALA A 441 -22.13 -19.64 10.49
C ALA A 441 -21.32 -20.34 9.40
N LEU A 442 -20.61 -19.56 8.58
CA LEU A 442 -19.79 -20.07 7.48
C LEU A 442 -18.58 -20.86 7.97
N LEU A 443 -18.06 -20.52 9.15
CA LEU A 443 -16.99 -21.25 9.82
C LEU A 443 -17.47 -22.61 10.39
N GLY A 444 -18.78 -22.79 10.54
CA GLY A 444 -19.38 -23.98 11.15
C GLY A 444 -19.30 -23.97 12.67
N VAL A 445 -19.48 -22.80 13.29
CA VAL A 445 -19.40 -22.58 14.74
C VAL A 445 -20.66 -21.87 15.25
N ALA A 446 -21.34 -22.47 16.22
CA ALA A 446 -22.62 -21.96 16.73
C ALA A 446 -22.50 -21.06 17.98
N SER A 447 -21.33 -20.97 18.61
CA SER A 447 -21.13 -20.16 19.83
C SER A 447 -19.70 -19.60 19.89
N VAL A 448 -19.56 -18.37 20.39
CA VAL A 448 -18.25 -17.71 20.58
C VAL A 448 -17.32 -18.57 21.44
N ASP A 449 -17.84 -19.22 22.48
CA ASP A 449 -17.05 -20.08 23.38
C ASP A 449 -16.49 -21.34 22.69
N SER A 450 -17.02 -21.69 21.51
CA SER A 450 -16.50 -22.82 20.72
C SER A 450 -15.37 -22.43 19.77
N LEU A 451 -15.07 -21.13 19.61
CA LEU A 451 -13.96 -20.67 18.79
C LEU A 451 -12.63 -21.01 19.47
N ASN A 452 -11.68 -21.50 18.68
CA ASN A 452 -10.35 -21.89 19.14
C ASN A 452 -9.36 -21.92 17.96
N PRO A 453 -8.05 -22.08 18.20
CA PRO A 453 -7.06 -21.93 17.13
C PRO A 453 -7.14 -22.98 16.01
N SER A 454 -7.89 -24.09 16.17
CA SER A 454 -8.07 -25.08 15.08
C SER A 454 -8.88 -24.56 13.88
N TYR A 455 -9.53 -23.40 14.03
CA TYR A 455 -10.22 -22.70 12.95
C TYR A 455 -9.31 -21.73 12.19
N ASP A 456 -8.04 -21.63 12.57
CA ASP A 456 -6.98 -21.07 11.72
C ASP A 456 -6.43 -22.19 10.83
N LYS A 457 -6.31 -21.95 9.51
CA LYS A 457 -5.79 -22.91 8.53
C LYS A 457 -4.37 -23.37 8.86
N TYR A 458 -3.58 -22.47 9.43
CA TYR A 458 -2.17 -22.69 9.67
C TYR A 458 -1.89 -23.06 11.13
N GLY A 459 -2.80 -22.75 12.04
CA GLY A 459 -2.59 -22.91 13.48
C GLY A 459 -1.57 -21.92 14.04
N PRO A 460 -1.52 -21.77 15.38
CA PRO A 460 -0.63 -20.79 16.02
C PRO A 460 0.85 -21.15 15.84
N ASP A 461 1.18 -22.45 15.73
CA ASP A 461 2.55 -22.95 15.57
C ASP A 461 3.16 -22.67 14.19
N HIS A 462 2.35 -22.54 13.14
CA HIS A 462 2.86 -22.27 11.78
C HIS A 462 3.35 -20.83 11.64
N PHE A 463 2.63 -19.86 12.22
CA PHE A 463 3.14 -18.49 12.34
C PHE A 463 4.41 -18.45 13.19
N TYR A 464 4.50 -19.29 14.22
CA TYR A 464 5.73 -19.46 14.99
C TYR A 464 6.88 -20.09 14.20
N SER A 465 6.59 -21.00 13.26
CA SER A 465 7.60 -21.59 12.38
C SER A 465 8.12 -20.58 11.35
N VAL A 466 7.29 -19.65 10.87
CA VAL A 466 7.72 -18.52 10.02
C VAL A 466 8.53 -17.51 10.84
N LEU A 467 8.19 -17.31 12.12
CA LEU A 467 8.98 -16.49 13.05
C LEU A 467 10.29 -17.17 13.52
N ARG A 468 10.32 -18.51 13.62
CA ARG A 468 11.49 -19.35 13.98
C ARG A 468 12.36 -19.78 12.81
N TYR A 469 11.89 -19.75 11.56
CA TYR A 469 12.73 -20.13 10.41
C TYR A 469 13.94 -19.19 10.24
N ASN A 470 13.95 -18.06 10.94
CA ASN A 470 15.11 -17.19 11.11
C ASN A 470 16.17 -17.70 12.11
N SER A 471 15.98 -18.82 12.82
CA SER A 471 16.94 -19.31 13.83
C SER A 471 17.58 -20.68 13.60
N ASP A 472 17.05 -21.58 12.76
CA ASP A 472 17.52 -22.99 12.72
C ASP A 472 17.60 -23.61 11.31
N ILE A 473 18.64 -23.35 10.51
CA ILE A 473 19.08 -24.28 9.43
C ILE A 473 20.63 -24.33 9.34
N LEU A 474 21.20 -25.38 9.92
CA LEU A 474 22.53 -25.94 9.66
C LEU A 474 22.37 -27.47 9.55
N GLU A 475 23.04 -28.07 8.55
CA GLU A 475 23.24 -29.51 8.27
C GLU A 475 22.30 -30.22 7.25
N LEU A 476 22.83 -30.52 6.04
CA LEU A 476 23.13 -31.89 5.51
C LEU A 476 23.57 -31.85 4.00
N ARG A 477 24.48 -32.75 3.55
CA ARG A 477 25.18 -32.81 2.22
C ARG A 477 25.12 -34.21 1.52
N GLY A 478 25.15 -34.29 0.16
CA GLY A 478 25.97 -35.26 -0.67
C GLY A 478 25.45 -35.95 -2.00
N GLY A 479 26.13 -35.77 -3.19
CA GLY A 479 26.82 -36.80 -4.09
C GLY A 479 26.32 -37.45 -5.46
N SER A 480 26.69 -36.90 -6.66
CA SER A 480 27.27 -37.28 -8.06
C SER A 480 27.13 -38.55 -9.06
N ILE A 481 27.15 -38.30 -10.44
CA ILE A 481 27.79 -38.95 -11.73
C ILE A 481 26.98 -39.69 -12.93
N LEU A 482 27.41 -39.59 -14.26
CA LEU A 482 26.77 -39.93 -15.64
C LEU A 482 27.63 -40.63 -16.83
N SER A 483 27.04 -41.15 -17.98
CA SER A 483 27.67 -41.73 -19.28
C SER A 483 26.79 -41.78 -20.63
N VAL A 484 27.32 -42.11 -21.88
CA VAL A 484 26.67 -41.97 -23.28
C VAL A 484 26.96 -43.06 -24.38
N ASP A 485 26.08 -43.24 -25.45
CA ASP A 485 26.12 -44.24 -26.59
C ASP A 485 25.57 -43.71 -27.99
N ILE A 486 25.98 -44.23 -29.19
CA ILE A 486 25.61 -43.75 -30.57
C ILE A 486 25.27 -44.88 -31.58
N ARG A 487 24.22 -44.74 -32.43
CA ARG A 487 23.89 -45.62 -33.60
C ARG A 487 23.27 -44.88 -34.80
N ALA A 488 23.54 -45.35 -36.03
CA ALA A 488 23.07 -44.74 -37.30
C ALA A 488 21.87 -45.46 -37.96
N ARG A 489 20.97 -44.74 -38.63
CA ARG A 489 19.99 -45.28 -39.60
C ARG A 489 19.77 -44.33 -40.77
N SER A 490 19.60 -44.90 -41.97
CA SER A 490 19.26 -44.19 -43.21
C SER A 490 17.73 -44.15 -43.42
N ARG A 491 17.21 -43.06 -44.00
CA ARG A 491 15.79 -42.88 -44.35
C ARG A 491 15.64 -42.78 -45.87
N THR A 492 14.76 -43.60 -46.45
CA THR A 492 14.08 -43.32 -47.72
C THR A 492 12.61 -43.03 -47.46
N ALA A 493 12.07 -42.10 -48.25
CA ALA A 493 10.78 -41.43 -48.05
C ALA A 493 9.58 -42.17 -48.66
N ALA A 494 8.39 -41.74 -48.20
CA ALA A 494 7.07 -41.74 -48.86
C ALA A 494 5.96 -42.70 -48.31
N GLU A 495 4.87 -42.03 -47.94
CA GLU A 495 3.44 -42.35 -48.12
C GLU A 495 2.69 -43.38 -47.24
N ASN A 496 1.65 -42.84 -46.57
CA ASN A 496 0.28 -43.33 -46.28
C ASN A 496 -0.06 -44.83 -46.13
N VAL A 497 -0.86 -45.13 -45.08
CA VAL A 497 -1.94 -46.15 -44.90
C VAL A 497 -1.87 -46.84 -43.50
N PRO A 498 -3.01 -47.18 -42.84
CA PRO A 498 -3.12 -47.21 -41.37
C PRO A 498 -2.94 -48.58 -40.71
N SER A 499 -2.58 -48.52 -39.41
CA SER A 499 -2.67 -49.53 -38.34
C SER A 499 -2.35 -50.99 -38.66
N GLN A 500 -1.22 -51.51 -38.14
CA GLN A 500 -1.17 -52.85 -37.54
C GLN A 500 0.09 -53.07 -36.68
N SER A 501 -0.11 -53.76 -35.55
CA SER A 501 0.90 -54.20 -34.59
C SER A 501 1.75 -55.35 -35.13
N ILE A 502 3.08 -55.23 -35.17
CA ILE A 502 3.99 -56.39 -35.16
C ILE A 502 5.27 -56.06 -34.35
N SER A 503 5.49 -56.90 -33.34
CA SER A 503 6.72 -57.10 -32.58
C SER A 503 7.77 -57.87 -33.39
N THR A 504 9.03 -57.43 -33.44
CA THR A 504 10.24 -58.29 -33.31
C THR A 504 11.52 -57.44 -33.16
N PRO A 505 12.57 -57.94 -32.47
CA PRO A 505 13.74 -57.17 -32.07
C PRO A 505 14.87 -57.16 -33.12
N VAL A 506 15.61 -56.04 -33.21
CA VAL A 506 16.88 -55.94 -33.95
C VAL A 506 18.05 -56.08 -32.95
N PRO A 507 19.17 -56.75 -33.30
CA PRO A 507 20.17 -57.26 -32.35
C PRO A 507 21.04 -56.17 -31.69
N ASN A 508 21.57 -56.52 -30.51
CA ASN A 508 22.55 -55.74 -29.75
C ASN A 508 23.90 -55.64 -30.47
N GLU A 509 24.30 -54.45 -30.89
CA GLU A 509 25.70 -54.07 -30.99
C GLU A 509 26.13 -53.36 -29.69
N GLN A 510 27.23 -53.78 -29.08
CA GLN A 510 27.74 -53.19 -27.84
C GLN A 510 28.39 -51.81 -28.08
N PRO A 511 28.33 -50.88 -27.11
CA PRO A 511 28.96 -49.56 -27.21
C PRO A 511 30.48 -49.70 -27.27
N ILE A 512 31.12 -49.13 -28.29
CA ILE A 512 32.57 -48.98 -28.30
C ILE A 512 32.92 -47.65 -27.62
N ARG A 513 33.71 -47.72 -26.53
CA ARG A 513 34.17 -46.54 -25.78
C ARG A 513 35.44 -45.97 -26.39
N TYR A 514 35.46 -44.66 -26.61
CA TYR A 514 36.66 -43.92 -27.02
C TYR A 514 37.02 -42.83 -26.00
N PRO A 515 38.32 -42.55 -25.75
CA PRO A 515 38.77 -41.34 -25.08
C PRO A 515 38.44 -40.08 -25.92
N GLU A 516 38.11 -38.98 -25.26
CA GLU A 516 37.58 -37.72 -25.81
C GLU A 516 38.39 -37.14 -26.99
N ASN A 517 39.70 -37.36 -26.98
CA ASN A 517 40.68 -36.86 -27.93
C ASN A 517 40.86 -37.71 -29.21
N GLN A 518 40.18 -38.85 -29.36
CA GLN A 518 40.18 -39.65 -30.60
C GLN A 518 38.86 -39.59 -31.38
N LEU A 519 37.83 -38.93 -30.86
CA LEU A 519 36.50 -38.87 -31.48
C LEU A 519 36.46 -37.94 -32.71
N TYR A 520 37.21 -36.84 -32.67
CA TYR A 520 37.18 -35.79 -33.70
C TYR A 520 37.75 -36.23 -35.05
N GLY A 521 38.89 -36.93 -35.06
CA GLY A 521 39.54 -37.39 -36.30
C GLY A 521 38.74 -38.46 -37.06
N LEU A 522 37.82 -39.16 -36.38
CA LEU A 522 36.96 -40.17 -37.00
C LEU A 522 35.73 -39.55 -37.68
N ILE A 523 35.23 -38.43 -37.12
CA ILE A 523 34.06 -37.70 -37.66
C ILE A 523 34.46 -36.94 -38.93
N GLU A 524 35.61 -36.27 -38.92
CA GLU A 524 36.14 -35.56 -40.10
C GLU A 524 36.44 -36.51 -41.27
N SER A 525 37.06 -37.67 -40.99
CA SER A 525 37.41 -38.62 -42.07
C SER A 525 36.18 -39.28 -42.71
N LYS A 526 35.07 -39.42 -41.97
CA LYS A 526 33.82 -40.00 -42.48
C LYS A 526 32.92 -38.99 -43.20
N MET A 527 32.91 -37.72 -42.78
CA MET A 527 32.14 -36.68 -43.48
C MET A 527 32.78 -36.26 -44.81
N ALA A 528 34.09 -36.42 -44.97
CA ALA A 528 34.81 -36.05 -46.19
C ALA A 528 34.63 -37.02 -47.37
N THR A 529 34.10 -38.24 -47.16
CA THR A 529 34.21 -39.32 -48.17
C THR A 529 32.91 -39.94 -48.65
N GLU A 530 31.75 -39.75 -48.01
CA GLU A 530 30.48 -40.32 -48.51
C GLU A 530 29.26 -39.41 -48.32
N SER A 531 28.45 -39.29 -49.38
CA SER A 531 27.21 -38.50 -49.45
C SER A 531 26.04 -39.17 -48.73
N SER A 532 26.17 -39.48 -47.44
CA SER A 532 25.10 -40.08 -46.62
C SER A 532 24.92 -39.37 -45.27
N VAL A 533 23.66 -39.18 -44.86
CA VAL A 533 23.26 -38.52 -43.60
C VAL A 533 23.50 -39.46 -42.40
N TYR A 534 24.15 -38.97 -41.34
CA TYR A 534 24.34 -39.68 -40.06
C TYR A 534 23.45 -39.08 -38.96
N ASP A 535 22.88 -39.92 -38.09
CA ASP A 535 22.17 -39.53 -36.86
C ASP A 535 23.12 -39.76 -35.67
N ILE A 536 23.55 -38.70 -34.98
CA ILE A 536 24.48 -38.74 -33.85
C ILE A 536 23.73 -38.24 -32.62
N ARG A 537 23.51 -39.09 -31.62
CA ARG A 537 22.92 -38.69 -30.34
C ARG A 537 24.01 -38.44 -29.31
N TYR A 538 24.08 -37.18 -28.87
CA TYR A 538 24.96 -36.71 -27.80
C TYR A 538 24.15 -36.62 -26.50
N HIS A 539 24.66 -37.18 -25.40
CA HIS A 539 24.08 -37.01 -24.06
C HIS A 539 25.07 -36.30 -23.15
N GLY A 540 25.22 -35.00 -23.39
CA GLY A 540 26.02 -34.06 -22.60
C GLY A 540 25.67 -32.63 -22.98
N PRO A 541 26.21 -31.60 -22.30
CA PRO A 541 25.87 -30.20 -22.55
C PRO A 541 26.26 -29.80 -23.98
N LEU A 542 25.33 -29.20 -24.72
CA LEU A 542 25.47 -28.80 -26.14
C LEU A 542 26.60 -27.76 -26.40
N VAL A 543 27.21 -27.23 -25.34
CA VAL A 543 28.16 -26.11 -25.34
C VAL A 543 29.39 -26.40 -26.21
N ALA A 544 29.88 -27.64 -26.26
CA ALA A 544 31.11 -27.95 -26.99
C ALA A 544 30.98 -27.88 -28.53
N LEU A 545 29.77 -27.88 -29.10
CA LEU A 545 29.58 -27.83 -30.56
C LEU A 545 29.36 -26.39 -31.09
N LEU A 546 28.86 -25.48 -30.25
CA LEU A 546 28.57 -24.09 -30.60
C LEU A 546 29.80 -23.18 -30.51
N ASP A 547 30.69 -23.43 -29.53
CA ASP A 547 31.87 -22.60 -29.30
C ASP A 547 32.85 -22.58 -30.50
N HIS A 548 32.87 -23.64 -31.32
CA HIS A 548 33.74 -23.70 -32.50
C HIS A 548 33.17 -23.02 -33.76
N PHE A 549 31.85 -22.83 -33.85
CA PHE A 549 31.25 -22.06 -34.95
C PHE A 549 31.40 -20.55 -34.74
N ILE A 550 31.42 -20.10 -33.48
CA ILE A 550 31.62 -18.70 -33.10
C ILE A 550 33.09 -18.29 -33.32
N LEU A 551 34.05 -19.18 -33.05
CA LEU A 551 35.49 -18.89 -33.26
C LEU A 551 35.95 -18.87 -34.72
N ALA A 552 35.14 -19.37 -35.66
CA ALA A 552 35.42 -19.30 -37.09
C ALA A 552 34.97 -17.97 -37.74
N HIS A 553 34.28 -17.09 -37.00
CA HIS A 553 33.82 -15.78 -37.48
C HIS A 553 34.76 -14.62 -37.13
N ASP A 554 35.90 -14.89 -36.49
CA ASP A 554 36.79 -13.87 -35.93
C ASP A 554 38.19 -13.86 -36.60
N SER A 555 38.23 -14.06 -37.92
CA SER A 555 39.43 -13.80 -38.72
C SER A 555 39.14 -12.89 -39.90
N ASP A 556 39.59 -11.63 -39.77
CA ASP A 556 39.66 -10.60 -40.80
C ASP A 556 40.48 -11.06 -42.02
N ALA A 557 39.84 -11.76 -42.95
CA ALA A 557 40.16 -11.77 -44.39
C ALA A 557 39.34 -12.87 -45.05
N LEU A 558 38.25 -12.49 -45.73
CA LEU A 558 37.71 -13.15 -46.94
C LEU A 558 36.48 -12.37 -47.42
N ASP A 559 36.64 -11.64 -48.52
CA ASP A 559 35.55 -10.99 -49.26
C ASP A 559 34.55 -12.04 -49.79
N PHE A 560 33.29 -12.02 -49.34
CA PHE A 560 32.14 -12.61 -50.04
C PHE A 560 30.85 -11.75 -49.89
N PRO A 561 29.92 -11.82 -50.87
CA PRO A 561 29.09 -10.69 -51.36
C PRO A 561 27.73 -10.55 -50.63
N PRO A 562 26.89 -9.54 -50.92
CA PRO A 562 25.87 -9.08 -49.98
C PRO A 562 24.61 -9.95 -49.93
N ALA A 563 24.08 -10.05 -48.71
CA ALA A 563 22.67 -10.25 -48.32
C ALA A 563 21.80 -11.13 -49.22
N SER A 564 21.86 -12.46 -49.06
CA SER A 564 20.77 -13.39 -49.45
C SER A 564 20.95 -14.81 -48.91
N THR A 565 21.27 -14.98 -47.63
CA THR A 565 21.17 -16.30 -46.98
C THR A 565 20.35 -16.19 -45.71
N VAL A 566 19.04 -16.42 -45.85
CA VAL A 566 18.15 -16.70 -44.72
C VAL A 566 18.50 -18.11 -44.23
N VAL A 567 19.12 -18.21 -43.06
CA VAL A 567 19.10 -19.47 -42.30
C VAL A 567 17.76 -19.51 -41.59
N SER A 568 16.77 -20.15 -42.21
CA SER A 568 15.49 -20.44 -41.56
C SER A 568 15.71 -21.59 -40.58
N PHE A 569 15.60 -21.32 -39.29
CA PHE A 569 15.29 -22.36 -38.32
C PHE A 569 13.80 -22.64 -38.44
N ASP A 570 13.43 -23.65 -39.21
CA ASP A 570 12.09 -24.23 -39.11
C ASP A 570 12.00 -24.96 -37.77
N ILE A 571 11.67 -24.21 -36.72
CA ILE A 571 11.13 -24.80 -35.50
C ILE A 571 9.65 -25.03 -35.81
N GLU A 572 9.30 -26.26 -36.16
CA GLU A 572 7.88 -26.64 -36.20
C GLU A 572 7.21 -26.23 -34.89
N PRO A 573 6.00 -25.64 -34.94
CA PRO A 573 5.24 -25.34 -33.73
C PRO A 573 5.08 -26.64 -32.94
N ILE A 574 5.47 -26.60 -31.67
CA ILE A 574 5.31 -27.70 -30.73
C ILE A 574 3.87 -28.22 -30.86
N CYS A 575 3.72 -29.45 -31.38
CA CYS A 575 2.45 -30.15 -31.39
C CYS A 575 1.86 -30.17 -29.97
N PRO A 576 0.52 -30.07 -29.84
CA PRO A 576 -0.15 -29.93 -28.55
C PRO A 576 0.04 -31.21 -27.74
N GLY A 577 0.88 -31.16 -26.69
CA GLY A 577 1.22 -32.36 -25.93
C GLY A 577 1.87 -32.03 -24.59
N LYS A 578 1.02 -31.84 -23.57
CA LYS A 578 1.33 -31.81 -22.12
C LYS A 578 2.25 -30.67 -21.66
N TYR A 579 1.63 -29.58 -21.19
CA TYR A 579 2.30 -28.63 -20.31
C TYR A 579 2.53 -29.34 -18.97
N THR A 580 3.77 -29.39 -18.49
CA THR A 580 4.08 -29.98 -17.17
C THR A 580 4.91 -29.01 -16.34
N ASN A 581 4.64 -28.92 -15.03
CA ASN A 581 5.50 -28.18 -14.09
C ASN A 581 6.83 -28.90 -13.83
N MET A 582 7.74 -28.31 -13.05
CA MET A 582 9.05 -28.92 -12.72
C MET A 582 8.98 -30.29 -12.03
N THR A 583 7.81 -30.66 -11.48
CA THR A 583 7.58 -31.99 -10.87
C THR A 583 6.98 -33.01 -11.85
N GLY A 584 6.77 -32.63 -13.11
CA GLY A 584 6.16 -33.48 -14.14
C GLY A 584 4.63 -33.56 -14.07
N GLN A 585 3.96 -32.78 -13.24
CA GLN A 585 2.50 -32.71 -13.19
C GLN A 585 1.96 -31.90 -14.36
N ALA A 586 0.90 -32.40 -15.01
CA ALA A 586 0.22 -31.68 -16.06
C ALA A 586 -0.40 -30.37 -15.54
N ILE A 587 -0.13 -29.27 -16.23
CA ILE A 587 -0.77 -27.97 -16.03
C ILE A 587 -1.66 -27.66 -17.24
N ASP A 588 -2.69 -26.84 -17.03
CA ASP A 588 -3.60 -26.42 -18.09
C ASP A 588 -2.85 -25.62 -19.18
N PRO A 589 -3.35 -25.57 -20.42
CA PRO A 589 -2.77 -24.71 -21.44
C PRO A 589 -2.88 -23.22 -21.05
N PRO A 590 -1.89 -22.38 -21.38
CA PRO A 590 -1.97 -20.96 -21.14
C PRO A 590 -3.12 -20.34 -21.94
N PRO A 591 -3.87 -19.37 -21.37
CA PRO A 591 -4.97 -18.71 -22.07
C PRO A 591 -4.46 -17.91 -23.28
N SER A 592 -5.16 -18.01 -24.41
CA SER A 592 -4.82 -17.25 -25.62
C SER A 592 -5.06 -15.75 -25.43
N LEU A 593 -4.22 -14.92 -26.05
CA LEU A 593 -4.42 -13.47 -26.07
C LEU A 593 -5.63 -13.08 -26.93
N PRO A 594 -6.43 -12.09 -26.53
CA PRO A 594 -7.42 -11.47 -27.40
C PRO A 594 -6.75 -10.88 -28.64
N VAL A 595 -7.29 -11.17 -29.82
CA VAL A 595 -6.79 -10.64 -31.09
C VAL A 595 -7.57 -9.37 -31.44
N PRO A 596 -6.90 -8.26 -31.81
CA PRO A 596 -7.58 -7.06 -32.28
C PRO A 596 -8.53 -7.35 -33.45
N ASN A 597 -9.78 -6.95 -33.31
CA ASN A 597 -10.79 -7.05 -34.35
C ASN A 597 -11.38 -5.67 -34.62
N GLN A 598 -10.78 -4.96 -35.59
CA GLN A 598 -11.23 -3.64 -36.01
C GLN A 598 -12.41 -3.77 -36.99
N GLN A 599 -13.47 -3.03 -36.71
CA GLN A 599 -14.65 -2.93 -37.57
C GLN A 599 -14.79 -1.50 -38.10
N VAL A 600 -15.17 -1.37 -39.36
CA VAL A 600 -15.57 -0.09 -39.95
C VAL A 600 -17.06 0.08 -39.69
N HIS A 601 -17.44 1.10 -38.94
CA HIS A 601 -18.85 1.39 -38.65
C HIS A 601 -19.44 2.37 -39.67
N ALA A 602 -18.73 3.46 -39.96
CA ALA A 602 -19.05 4.44 -40.98
C ALA A 602 -17.75 4.98 -41.60
N PRO A 603 -17.78 5.70 -42.74
CA PRO A 603 -16.59 6.40 -43.25
C PRO A 603 -15.93 7.21 -42.13
N GLY A 604 -14.65 6.97 -41.85
CA GLY A 604 -13.92 7.65 -40.79
C GLY A 604 -14.25 7.26 -39.34
N VAL A 605 -15.16 6.31 -39.08
CA VAL A 605 -15.51 5.82 -37.74
C VAL A 605 -15.24 4.33 -37.62
N TYR A 606 -14.33 3.97 -36.72
CA TYR A 606 -13.87 2.60 -36.50
C TYR A 606 -14.16 2.15 -35.08
N LEU A 607 -14.51 0.88 -34.89
CA LEU A 607 -14.80 0.28 -33.60
C LEU A 607 -13.81 -0.86 -33.32
N LEU A 608 -13.27 -0.90 -32.10
CA LEU A 608 -12.43 -1.99 -31.59
C LEU A 608 -12.98 -2.47 -30.24
N HIS A 609 -13.07 -3.79 -30.11
CA HIS A 609 -13.53 -4.42 -28.87
C HIS A 609 -12.44 -4.33 -27.78
N PRO A 610 -12.82 -4.39 -26.48
CA PRO A 610 -11.87 -4.53 -25.39
C PRO A 610 -10.94 -5.73 -25.60
N LEU A 611 -9.66 -5.56 -25.30
CA LEU A 611 -8.62 -6.59 -25.38
C LEU A 611 -8.19 -7.13 -24.01
N SER A 612 -8.95 -6.82 -22.97
CA SER A 612 -8.83 -7.48 -21.67
C SER A 612 -9.51 -8.85 -21.66
N ARG A 613 -9.12 -9.73 -20.74
CA ARG A 613 -9.74 -11.04 -20.48
C ARG A 613 -11.22 -10.91 -20.09
N LEU A 614 -11.63 -9.77 -19.54
CA LEU A 614 -13.04 -9.47 -19.24
C LEU A 614 -13.91 -9.43 -20.52
N GLY A 615 -13.31 -9.09 -21.67
CA GLY A 615 -13.98 -9.04 -22.97
C GLY A 615 -15.07 -7.98 -23.10
N THR A 616 -15.35 -7.21 -22.05
CA THR A 616 -16.32 -6.11 -22.04
C THR A 616 -15.76 -4.94 -21.25
N GLY A 617 -16.13 -3.72 -21.60
CA GLY A 617 -15.77 -2.54 -20.83
C GLY A 617 -16.40 -1.24 -21.34
N PRO A 618 -16.21 -0.12 -20.63
CA PRO A 618 -16.86 1.15 -20.96
C PRO A 618 -16.50 1.67 -22.35
N GLY A 619 -17.35 2.52 -22.90
CA GLY A 619 -17.12 3.13 -24.22
C GLY A 619 -16.11 4.28 -24.17
N MET A 620 -15.15 4.31 -25.09
CA MET A 620 -14.17 5.39 -25.24
C MET A 620 -14.20 5.91 -26.68
N ILE A 621 -14.22 7.23 -26.85
CA ILE A 621 -14.08 7.87 -28.16
C ILE A 621 -12.68 8.47 -28.26
N ILE A 622 -11.98 8.20 -29.37
CA ILE A 622 -10.68 8.81 -29.68
C ILE A 622 -10.81 9.65 -30.95
N LEU A 623 -10.35 10.89 -30.89
CA LEU A 623 -10.41 11.84 -32.00
C LEU A 623 -9.03 12.17 -32.54
N THR A 624 -8.96 12.24 -33.86
CA THR A 624 -7.78 12.65 -34.62
C THR A 624 -8.15 13.53 -35.81
N SER A 625 -7.30 14.51 -36.12
CA SER A 625 -7.35 15.22 -37.40
C SER A 625 -6.62 14.45 -38.51
N GLY A 626 -5.59 13.66 -38.17
CA GLY A 626 -4.77 12.88 -39.09
C GLY A 626 -5.31 11.47 -39.36
N ARG A 627 -4.83 10.80 -40.41
CA ARG A 627 -5.31 9.48 -40.86
C ARG A 627 -4.82 8.29 -40.03
N ASP A 628 -3.82 8.48 -39.18
CA ASP A 628 -3.01 7.38 -38.63
C ASP A 628 -3.51 6.80 -37.29
N LEU A 629 -4.42 7.49 -36.58
CA LEU A 629 -4.89 7.06 -35.27
C LEU A 629 -6.06 6.05 -35.29
N GLY A 630 -6.69 5.83 -36.46
CA GLY A 630 -7.84 4.94 -36.61
C GLY A 630 -7.53 3.48 -36.94
N GLY A 631 -6.26 3.09 -36.95
CA GLY A 631 -5.82 1.73 -37.29
C GLY A 631 -5.24 0.97 -36.10
N VAL A 632 -5.38 -0.37 -36.10
CA VAL A 632 -4.59 -1.26 -35.24
C VAL A 632 -3.15 -1.29 -35.75
N ARG A 633 -2.35 -0.31 -35.33
CA ARG A 633 -0.92 -0.19 -35.68
C ARG A 633 -0.05 -0.36 -34.43
N LEU A 634 1.13 -0.93 -34.64
CA LEU A 634 2.14 -1.21 -33.65
C LEU A 634 3.51 -1.12 -34.32
N ASP A 635 4.31 -0.11 -33.99
CA ASP A 635 5.64 0.09 -34.54
C ASP A 635 6.64 0.22 -33.39
N ASP A 636 7.76 -0.52 -33.47
CA ASP A 636 8.83 -0.51 -32.46
C ASP A 636 8.32 -0.64 -31.01
N GLY A 637 7.32 -1.50 -30.79
CA GLY A 637 6.72 -1.75 -29.47
C GLY A 637 5.75 -0.65 -28.98
N VAL A 638 5.46 0.36 -29.80
CA VAL A 638 4.53 1.45 -29.47
C VAL A 638 3.18 1.23 -30.19
N PRO A 639 2.09 0.97 -29.45
CA PRO A 639 0.78 0.80 -30.05
C PRO A 639 0.15 2.14 -30.41
N SER A 640 -0.70 2.13 -31.44
CA SER A 640 -1.66 3.21 -31.68
C SER A 640 -2.54 3.44 -30.43
N PRO A 641 -3.02 4.67 -30.17
CA PRO A 641 -3.98 4.94 -29.10
C PRO A 641 -5.23 4.07 -29.20
N PHE A 642 -5.68 3.75 -30.42
CA PHE A 642 -6.81 2.85 -30.65
C PHE A 642 -6.59 1.47 -30.02
N LEU A 643 -5.42 0.88 -30.27
CA LEU A 643 -5.01 -0.40 -29.67
C LEU A 643 -4.75 -0.26 -28.16
N LYS A 644 -4.02 0.78 -27.74
CA LYS A 644 -3.65 1.03 -26.34
C LYS A 644 -4.87 1.13 -25.42
N TRP A 645 -5.90 1.89 -25.81
CA TRP A 645 -7.13 2.01 -25.01
C TRP A 645 -7.98 0.74 -25.01
N ALA A 646 -7.89 -0.09 -26.06
CA ALA A 646 -8.53 -1.39 -26.06
C ALA A 646 -7.83 -2.38 -25.11
N GLU A 647 -6.49 -2.35 -25.03
CA GLU A 647 -5.69 -3.08 -24.02
C GLU A 647 -6.04 -2.67 -22.59
N GLU A 648 -6.34 -1.38 -22.36
CA GLU A 648 -6.85 -0.88 -21.07
C GLU A 648 -8.25 -1.41 -20.71
N GLY A 649 -8.89 -2.16 -21.61
CA GLY A 649 -10.19 -2.80 -21.40
C GLY A 649 -11.39 -1.97 -21.85
N TYR A 650 -11.20 -0.93 -22.67
CA TYR A 650 -12.32 -0.13 -23.21
C TYR A 650 -12.82 -0.67 -24.55
N ALA A 651 -14.11 -0.48 -24.82
CA ALA A 651 -14.62 -0.55 -26.19
C ALA A 651 -14.36 0.79 -26.85
N VAL A 652 -13.53 0.82 -27.89
CA VAL A 652 -12.99 2.07 -28.44
C VAL A 652 -13.62 2.38 -29.78
N ALA A 653 -14.15 3.59 -29.94
CA ALA A 653 -14.55 4.16 -31.22
C ALA A 653 -13.57 5.26 -31.64
N ALA A 654 -12.82 5.04 -32.71
CA ALA A 654 -11.91 6.04 -33.27
C ALA A 654 -12.60 6.83 -34.38
N VAL A 655 -12.54 8.15 -34.29
CA VAL A 655 -13.08 9.10 -35.29
C VAL A 655 -11.92 9.83 -35.96
N CYS A 656 -11.77 9.58 -37.26
CA CYS A 656 -10.78 10.21 -38.10
C CYS A 656 -11.41 11.32 -38.95
N LEU A 657 -11.25 12.57 -38.52
CA LEU A 657 -11.93 13.70 -39.16
C LEU A 657 -11.50 13.92 -40.62
N ALA A 658 -10.26 13.60 -41.00
CA ALA A 658 -9.81 13.66 -42.40
C ALA A 658 -10.45 12.59 -43.31
N ALA A 659 -11.17 11.63 -42.74
CA ALA A 659 -11.89 10.58 -43.45
C ALA A 659 -13.42 10.77 -43.38
N LEU A 660 -13.91 11.80 -42.67
CA LEU A 660 -15.31 12.21 -42.68
C LEU A 660 -15.56 13.15 -43.87
N GLU A 661 -16.76 13.09 -44.42
CA GLU A 661 -17.27 14.11 -45.35
C GLU A 661 -17.62 15.39 -44.57
N ASP A 662 -17.56 16.57 -45.21
CA ASP A 662 -17.66 17.91 -44.56
C ASP A 662 -18.96 18.15 -43.74
N GLU A 663 -19.96 17.29 -43.85
CA GLU A 663 -21.26 17.38 -43.16
C GLU A 663 -21.54 16.28 -42.11
N GLN A 664 -20.65 15.27 -41.96
CA GLN A 664 -20.91 14.13 -41.08
C GLN A 664 -20.50 14.38 -39.62
N ASP A 665 -21.42 14.14 -38.69
CA ASP A 665 -21.16 14.17 -37.26
C ASP A 665 -20.51 12.87 -36.77
N GLY A 666 -19.17 12.89 -36.71
CA GLY A 666 -18.38 11.76 -36.24
C GLY A 666 -18.64 11.36 -34.78
N ILE A 667 -19.16 12.24 -33.92
CA ILE A 667 -19.47 11.92 -32.52
C ILE A 667 -20.74 11.10 -32.41
N SER A 668 -21.83 11.52 -33.06
CA SER A 668 -23.08 10.76 -33.06
C SER A 668 -22.87 9.35 -33.61
N SER A 669 -22.12 9.20 -34.70
CA SER A 669 -21.82 7.89 -35.28
C SER A 669 -20.92 7.03 -34.37
N ALA A 670 -19.94 7.62 -33.67
CA ALA A 670 -19.14 6.89 -32.69
C ALA A 670 -19.97 6.41 -31.48
N LEU A 671 -20.88 7.26 -30.99
CA LEU A 671 -21.80 6.90 -29.92
C LEU A 671 -22.77 5.79 -30.36
N GLU A 672 -23.28 5.85 -31.59
CA GLU A 672 -24.10 4.79 -32.18
C GLU A 672 -23.32 3.47 -32.21
N ALA A 673 -22.10 3.46 -32.74
CA ALA A 673 -21.22 2.30 -32.78
C ALA A 673 -21.01 1.67 -31.39
N LEU A 674 -20.69 2.51 -30.39
CA LEU A 674 -20.51 2.08 -29.00
C LEU A 674 -21.81 1.56 -28.39
N SER A 675 -22.95 2.20 -28.71
CA SER A 675 -24.27 1.78 -28.23
C SER A 675 -24.69 0.43 -28.80
N SER A 676 -24.35 0.14 -30.06
CA SER A 676 -24.64 -1.14 -30.72
C SER A 676 -23.65 -2.26 -30.38
N CYS A 677 -22.50 -1.94 -29.80
CA CYS A 677 -21.46 -2.93 -29.48
C CYS A 677 -21.77 -3.71 -28.18
N ASP A 678 -22.06 -5.01 -28.25
CA ASP A 678 -22.37 -5.83 -27.06
C ASP A 678 -21.23 -5.87 -26.02
N ASN A 679 -19.99 -5.65 -26.46
CA ASN A 679 -18.81 -5.60 -25.62
C ASN A 679 -18.62 -4.24 -24.89
N CYS A 680 -19.42 -3.22 -25.23
CA CYS A 680 -19.37 -1.92 -24.56
C CYS A 680 -20.31 -1.91 -23.33
N LYS A 681 -19.78 -2.07 -22.12
CA LYS A 681 -20.54 -2.09 -20.85
C LYS A 681 -19.78 -1.38 -19.71
N PRO A 682 -20.44 -0.53 -18.90
CA PRO A 682 -21.84 -0.10 -19.00
C PRO A 682 -22.08 0.83 -20.20
N LYS A 683 -23.34 0.93 -20.61
CA LYS A 683 -23.79 1.90 -21.63
C LYS A 683 -24.07 3.26 -20.98
N GLY A 684 -24.04 4.32 -21.80
CA GLY A 684 -24.48 5.66 -21.39
C GLY A 684 -23.46 6.50 -20.61
N LYS A 685 -22.23 6.00 -20.44
CA LYS A 685 -21.09 6.79 -19.95
C LYS A 685 -19.87 6.53 -20.83
N VAL A 686 -19.49 7.56 -21.57
CA VAL A 686 -18.43 7.50 -22.58
C VAL A 686 -17.39 8.58 -22.28
N GLY A 687 -16.13 8.16 -22.26
CA GLY A 687 -15.00 9.09 -22.21
C GLY A 687 -14.62 9.50 -23.63
N LEU A 688 -14.08 10.70 -23.78
CA LEU A 688 -13.60 11.18 -25.08
C LEU A 688 -12.21 11.77 -24.95
N ILE A 689 -11.33 11.44 -25.88
CA ILE A 689 -9.95 11.95 -25.93
C ILE A 689 -9.68 12.54 -27.30
N ALA A 690 -9.32 13.82 -27.32
CA ALA A 690 -8.83 14.50 -28.50
C ALA A 690 -7.31 14.67 -28.42
N TYR A 691 -6.59 13.95 -29.27
CA TYR A 691 -5.13 14.08 -29.40
C TYR A 691 -4.71 15.30 -30.25
N ASP A 692 -5.70 16.03 -30.78
CA ASP A 692 -5.51 17.19 -31.62
C ASP A 692 -6.53 18.29 -31.22
N PRO A 693 -6.07 19.53 -30.95
CA PRO A 693 -6.94 20.62 -30.52
C PRO A 693 -7.90 21.10 -31.63
N ASP A 694 -7.51 21.04 -32.90
CA ASP A 694 -8.36 21.39 -34.03
C ASP A 694 -9.45 20.32 -34.24
N ALA A 695 -9.12 19.05 -33.97
CA ALA A 695 -10.11 17.98 -33.96
C ALA A 695 -11.17 18.23 -32.90
N TRP A 696 -10.75 18.63 -31.70
CA TRP A 696 -11.67 19.03 -30.64
C TRP A 696 -12.56 20.21 -31.06
N LEU A 697 -11.98 21.27 -31.62
CA LEU A 697 -12.70 22.48 -32.04
C LEU A 697 -13.86 22.16 -33.00
N LYS A 698 -13.63 21.22 -33.93
CA LYS A 698 -14.64 20.81 -34.92
C LYS A 698 -15.83 20.07 -34.31
N VAL A 699 -15.58 19.23 -33.30
CA VAL A 699 -16.62 18.34 -32.76
C VAL A 699 -17.21 18.80 -31.43
N ALA A 700 -16.62 19.82 -30.79
CA ALA A 700 -17.02 20.23 -29.44
C ALA A 700 -18.53 20.51 -29.36
N ALA A 701 -19.10 21.22 -30.33
CA ALA A 701 -20.54 21.51 -30.36
C ALA A 701 -21.40 20.24 -30.39
N SER A 702 -20.99 19.22 -31.16
CA SER A 702 -21.68 17.92 -31.20
C SER A 702 -21.50 17.16 -29.89
N ALA A 703 -20.28 17.06 -29.36
CA ALA A 703 -20.03 16.41 -28.07
C ALA A 703 -20.84 17.02 -26.92
N HIS A 704 -21.04 18.34 -26.92
CA HIS A 704 -21.89 19.04 -25.94
C HIS A 704 -23.39 18.71 -26.05
N ALA A 705 -23.85 18.19 -27.19
CA ALA A 705 -25.24 17.80 -27.40
C ALA A 705 -25.58 16.43 -26.81
N HIS A 706 -24.58 15.61 -26.47
CA HIS A 706 -24.74 14.23 -26.00
C HIS A 706 -24.44 14.09 -24.50
N GLN A 707 -25.41 13.64 -23.72
CA GLN A 707 -25.29 13.51 -22.26
C GLN A 707 -24.44 12.29 -21.85
N GLU A 708 -24.23 11.36 -22.79
CA GLU A 708 -23.43 10.16 -22.62
C GLU A 708 -21.94 10.47 -22.46
N VAL A 709 -21.47 11.62 -22.96
CA VAL A 709 -20.08 12.06 -22.82
C VAL A 709 -19.88 12.65 -21.41
N VAL A 710 -19.19 11.89 -20.55
CA VAL A 710 -19.05 12.23 -19.13
C VAL A 710 -17.74 12.92 -18.76
N GLY A 711 -16.76 12.90 -19.66
CA GLY A 711 -15.46 13.53 -19.46
C GLY A 711 -14.64 13.60 -20.74
N VAL A 712 -13.89 14.69 -20.89
CA VAL A 712 -13.09 14.95 -22.10
C VAL A 712 -11.63 15.23 -21.75
N VAL A 713 -10.72 14.60 -22.49
CA VAL A 713 -9.29 14.92 -22.48
C VAL A 713 -8.92 15.63 -23.78
N VAL A 714 -8.17 16.72 -23.72
CA VAL A 714 -7.68 17.44 -24.90
C VAL A 714 -6.18 17.67 -24.79
N TYR A 715 -5.44 17.27 -25.83
CA TYR A 715 -4.04 17.62 -26.02
C TYR A 715 -3.92 18.89 -26.84
N GLY A 716 -3.08 19.83 -26.42
CA GLY A 716 -2.87 21.11 -27.09
C GLY A 716 -1.52 21.73 -26.74
N ASN A 717 -1.19 22.84 -27.39
CA ASN A 717 -0.09 23.70 -26.97
C ASN A 717 -0.62 24.73 -25.96
N VAL A 718 0.26 25.40 -25.21
CA VAL A 718 -0.17 26.43 -24.25
C VAL A 718 -1.06 27.51 -24.88
N ASP A 719 -0.83 27.83 -26.15
CA ASP A 719 -1.59 28.85 -26.90
C ASP A 719 -2.74 28.27 -27.75
N SER A 720 -3.04 26.97 -27.63
CA SER A 720 -4.10 26.33 -28.42
C SER A 720 -5.49 26.84 -28.01
N PRO A 721 -6.37 27.19 -28.96
CA PRO A 721 -7.73 27.62 -28.66
C PRO A 721 -8.59 26.41 -28.29
N ILE A 722 -8.77 26.16 -26.98
CA ILE A 722 -9.60 25.06 -26.46
C ILE A 722 -10.93 25.65 -25.93
N PRO A 723 -12.08 25.38 -26.57
CA PRO A 723 -13.39 25.87 -26.13
C PRO A 723 -13.72 25.49 -24.67
N LYS A 724 -14.42 26.39 -23.96
CA LYS A 724 -14.80 26.20 -22.55
C LYS A 724 -15.70 24.97 -22.36
N PRO A 725 -15.51 24.19 -21.29
CA PRO A 725 -16.20 22.91 -21.14
C PRO A 725 -17.60 23.03 -20.50
N VAL A 726 -18.51 22.13 -20.89
CA VAL A 726 -19.81 21.89 -20.20
C VAL A 726 -19.78 20.63 -19.31
N PHE A 727 -18.87 19.69 -19.59
CA PHE A 727 -18.56 18.49 -18.79
C PHE A 727 -17.15 18.62 -18.16
N PRO A 728 -16.76 17.76 -17.20
CA PRO A 728 -15.38 17.73 -16.72
C PRO A 728 -14.36 17.59 -17.87
N MET A 729 -13.33 18.42 -17.87
CA MET A 729 -12.26 18.41 -18.88
C MET A 729 -10.86 18.32 -18.27
N LEU A 730 -9.99 17.53 -18.90
CA LEU A 730 -8.55 17.48 -18.63
C LEU A 730 -7.77 17.96 -19.86
N GLN A 731 -6.79 18.84 -19.65
CA GLN A 731 -5.94 19.38 -20.71
C GLN A 731 -4.48 19.02 -20.50
N HIS A 732 -3.80 18.63 -21.58
CA HIS A 732 -2.35 18.44 -21.62
C HIS A 732 -1.72 19.44 -22.57
N LEU A 733 -0.93 20.37 -22.03
CA LEU A 733 -0.43 21.55 -22.74
C LEU A 733 1.10 21.50 -22.92
N ALA A 734 1.58 21.44 -24.16
CA ALA A 734 3.01 21.47 -24.50
C ALA A 734 3.55 22.90 -24.69
N GLY A 735 4.85 23.12 -24.37
CA GLY A 735 5.58 24.38 -24.66
C GLY A 735 6.30 25.02 -23.46
N ALA A 736 7.24 25.93 -23.73
CA ALA A 736 8.19 26.49 -22.75
C ALA A 736 7.57 27.28 -21.58
N SER A 737 6.36 27.81 -21.73
CA SER A 737 5.60 28.48 -20.66
C SER A 737 4.85 27.51 -19.74
N ALA A 738 4.87 26.21 -20.04
CA ALA A 738 4.18 25.15 -19.33
C ALA A 738 4.97 24.67 -18.09
N THR A 739 5.31 25.56 -17.16
CA THR A 739 5.96 25.14 -15.91
C THR A 739 5.03 24.25 -15.08
N ALA A 740 5.54 23.09 -14.64
CA ALA A 740 4.78 21.95 -14.08
C ALA A 740 4.10 22.23 -12.72
N LYS A 741 3.10 23.10 -12.72
CA LYS A 741 2.03 23.22 -11.73
C LYS A 741 0.70 23.13 -12.49
N MET A 742 -0.39 22.69 -11.83
CA MET A 742 -1.74 22.76 -12.41
C MET A 742 -1.95 24.18 -12.97
N VAL A 743 -2.07 24.30 -14.30
CA VAL A 743 -2.09 25.60 -15.00
C VAL A 743 -3.39 26.34 -14.71
N SER A 744 -4.47 25.61 -14.43
CA SER A 744 -5.71 26.15 -13.88
C SER A 744 -6.54 25.02 -13.27
N ASN A 745 -7.27 25.32 -12.19
CA ASN A 745 -8.34 24.46 -11.66
C ASN A 745 -9.60 25.33 -11.57
N THR A 746 -10.51 25.14 -12.52
CA THR A 746 -11.89 25.65 -12.42
C THR A 746 -12.79 24.48 -12.09
N GLU A 747 -14.01 24.72 -11.58
CA GLU A 747 -14.92 23.65 -11.11
C GLU A 747 -15.08 22.47 -12.08
N ASN A 748 -14.89 22.68 -13.40
CA ASN A 748 -15.00 21.64 -14.44
C ASN A 748 -13.77 21.48 -15.36
N CYS A 749 -12.60 22.06 -15.07
CA CYS A 749 -11.42 21.96 -15.95
C CYS A 749 -10.10 21.86 -15.18
N GLN A 750 -9.29 20.86 -15.52
CA GLN A 750 -7.93 20.63 -15.01
C GLN A 750 -6.93 20.70 -16.17
N ALA A 751 -5.74 21.27 -15.95
CA ALA A 751 -4.71 21.38 -16.98
C ALA A 751 -3.30 21.07 -16.45
N TYR A 752 -2.55 20.26 -17.20
CA TYR A 752 -1.14 19.95 -16.94
C TYR A 752 -0.24 20.47 -18.05
N GLY A 753 0.86 21.13 -17.64
CA GLY A 753 1.89 21.62 -18.55
C GLY A 753 3.05 20.64 -18.73
N TYR A 754 3.60 20.57 -19.95
CA TYR A 754 4.75 19.76 -20.34
C TYR A 754 5.83 20.62 -21.01
N ALA A 755 6.69 21.24 -20.19
CA ALA A 755 7.74 22.14 -20.69
C ALA A 755 8.84 21.45 -21.51
N ALA A 756 9.07 20.15 -21.31
CA ALA A 756 10.12 19.40 -21.99
C ALA A 756 9.80 19.05 -23.45
N VAL A 757 8.54 19.16 -23.85
CA VAL A 757 8.06 18.85 -25.21
C VAL A 757 7.50 20.11 -25.86
N SER A 758 7.74 20.26 -27.15
CA SER A 758 7.45 21.49 -27.90
C SER A 758 6.06 21.51 -28.54
N THR A 759 5.38 20.37 -28.64
CA THR A 759 4.10 20.22 -29.34
C THR A 759 3.22 19.14 -28.71
N TYR A 760 1.90 19.32 -28.74
CA TYR A 760 0.88 18.36 -28.28
C TYR A 760 0.99 16.96 -28.92
N GLN A 761 1.64 16.88 -30.09
CA GLN A 761 1.90 15.63 -30.79
C GLN A 761 2.81 14.67 -30.01
N PHE A 762 3.41 15.11 -28.89
CA PHE A 762 4.17 14.23 -27.99
C PHE A 762 3.41 12.98 -27.56
N ALA A 763 2.08 13.06 -27.47
CA ALA A 763 1.22 11.95 -27.06
C ALA A 763 0.65 11.14 -28.23
N THR A 764 1.02 11.48 -29.46
CA THR A 764 0.54 10.81 -30.69
C THR A 764 1.66 9.92 -31.23
N PRO A 765 1.54 8.58 -31.14
CA PRO A 765 2.51 7.65 -31.71
C PRO A 765 2.74 7.87 -33.21
N PHE A 766 3.89 7.41 -33.69
CA PHE A 766 4.28 7.45 -35.11
C PHE A 766 4.52 8.85 -35.69
N GLN A 767 4.63 9.86 -34.83
CA GLN A 767 5.00 11.22 -35.20
C GLN A 767 6.44 11.51 -34.76
N PRO A 768 7.21 12.34 -35.49
CA PRO A 768 8.57 12.71 -35.09
C PRO A 768 8.66 13.38 -33.72
N ALA A 769 7.57 14.02 -33.29
CA ALA A 769 7.49 14.70 -32.01
C ALA A 769 7.03 13.79 -30.85
N PHE A 770 6.72 12.52 -31.10
CA PHE A 770 6.30 11.56 -30.08
C PHE A 770 7.37 11.45 -28.99
N ASP A 771 6.96 11.64 -27.74
CA ASP A 771 7.82 11.45 -26.58
C ASP A 771 7.16 10.45 -25.64
N TYR A 772 7.71 9.25 -25.61
CA TYR A 772 7.16 8.15 -24.83
C TYR A 772 7.10 8.45 -23.33
N THR A 773 8.06 9.21 -22.79
CA THR A 773 8.11 9.51 -21.36
C THR A 773 6.99 10.47 -20.96
N ALA A 774 6.84 11.56 -21.72
CA ALA A 774 5.77 12.53 -21.51
C ALA A 774 4.39 11.91 -21.80
N GLU A 775 4.29 11.06 -22.83
CA GLU A 775 3.06 10.35 -23.16
C GLU A 775 2.65 9.41 -22.01
N SER A 776 3.56 8.59 -21.50
CA SER A 776 3.30 7.65 -20.40
C SER A 776 2.77 8.37 -19.15
N VAL A 777 3.38 9.50 -18.77
CA VAL A 777 2.89 10.33 -17.65
C VAL A 777 1.51 10.93 -17.94
N SER A 778 1.27 11.41 -19.17
CA SER A 778 -0.02 11.95 -19.57
C SER A 778 -1.12 10.88 -19.60
N HIS A 779 -0.79 9.65 -19.98
CA HIS A 779 -1.70 8.51 -20.04
C HIS A 779 -2.17 8.11 -18.65
N THR A 780 -1.28 8.03 -17.66
CA THR A 780 -1.65 7.79 -16.26
C THR A 780 -2.59 8.87 -15.71
N ARG A 781 -2.37 10.13 -16.10
CA ARG A 781 -3.28 11.25 -15.76
C ARG A 781 -4.65 11.09 -16.43
N ASN A 782 -4.70 10.63 -17.69
CA ASN A 782 -5.94 10.33 -18.39
C ASN A 782 -6.74 9.24 -17.68
N LEU A 783 -6.09 8.14 -17.30
CA LEU A 783 -6.74 7.04 -16.57
C LEU A 783 -7.29 7.51 -15.23
N SER A 784 -6.50 8.29 -14.48
CA SER A 784 -6.89 8.85 -13.17
C SER A 784 -8.09 9.79 -13.28
N PHE A 785 -8.22 10.50 -14.40
CA PHE A 785 -9.31 11.43 -14.67
C PHE A 785 -10.58 10.74 -15.23
N LEU A 786 -10.43 9.87 -16.24
CA LEU A 786 -11.55 9.27 -16.96
C LEU A 786 -12.19 8.08 -16.23
N LYS A 787 -11.39 7.18 -15.60
CA LYS A 787 -11.93 5.98 -14.93
C LYS A 787 -13.02 6.32 -13.91
N PRO A 788 -12.86 7.31 -13.00
CA PRO A 788 -13.90 7.68 -12.04
C PRO A 788 -15.19 8.22 -12.68
N LEU A 789 -15.07 9.00 -13.76
CA LEU A 789 -16.22 9.59 -14.46
C LEU A 789 -17.04 8.51 -15.18
N MET A 790 -16.33 7.54 -15.78
CA MET A 790 -16.91 6.44 -16.55
C MET A 790 -17.36 5.27 -15.69
N GLY A 791 -16.84 5.16 -14.46
CA GLY A 791 -17.09 4.04 -13.55
C GLY A 791 -16.24 2.80 -13.85
N GLY A 792 -15.05 2.97 -14.44
CA GLY A 792 -14.11 1.90 -14.76
C GLY A 792 -13.48 2.00 -16.15
N PRO A 793 -12.90 0.90 -16.68
CA PRO A 793 -12.78 -0.41 -16.03
C PRO A 793 -11.74 -0.39 -14.90
N TYR A 794 -11.99 -1.17 -13.86
CA TYR A 794 -11.08 -1.36 -12.72
C TYR A 794 -10.66 -2.82 -12.67
N PHE A 795 -9.37 -3.04 -12.47
CA PHE A 795 -8.75 -4.35 -12.35
C PHE A 795 -7.98 -4.44 -11.03
N ASP A 796 -7.91 -5.64 -10.47
CA ASP A 796 -7.12 -5.90 -9.27
C ASP A 796 -5.64 -6.02 -9.66
N LEU A 797 -4.94 -4.89 -9.64
CA LEU A 797 -3.55 -4.79 -10.08
C LEU A 797 -2.60 -5.64 -9.23
N GLU A 798 -2.91 -5.82 -7.94
CA GLU A 798 -2.12 -6.69 -7.06
C GLU A 798 -2.31 -8.16 -7.44
N ALA A 799 -3.56 -8.60 -7.66
CA ALA A 799 -3.82 -9.97 -8.09
C ALA A 799 -3.17 -10.29 -9.44
N ILE A 800 -3.14 -9.33 -10.38
CA ILE A 800 -2.45 -9.49 -11.67
C ILE A 800 -0.94 -9.66 -11.47
N TRP A 801 -0.34 -8.86 -10.58
CA TRP A 801 1.09 -8.97 -10.28
C TRP A 801 1.44 -10.25 -9.51
N GLU A 802 0.59 -10.68 -8.57
CA GLU A 802 0.72 -11.95 -7.86
C GLU A 802 0.59 -13.15 -8.82
N GLU A 803 -0.32 -13.10 -9.80
CA GLU A 803 -0.44 -14.12 -10.86
C GLU A 803 0.85 -14.21 -11.69
N HIS A 804 1.41 -13.06 -12.07
CA HIS A 804 2.65 -13.01 -12.86
C HIS A 804 3.83 -13.66 -12.13
N THR A 805 4.11 -13.18 -10.91
CA THR A 805 5.24 -13.65 -10.08
C THR A 805 5.06 -15.10 -9.64
N TYR A 806 3.83 -15.56 -9.39
CA TYR A 806 3.54 -16.97 -9.18
C TYR A 806 3.99 -17.84 -10.35
N HIS A 807 3.80 -17.37 -11.59
CA HIS A 807 4.25 -18.12 -12.76
C HIS A 807 5.76 -18.11 -12.96
N GLU A 808 6.43 -16.99 -12.66
CA GLU A 808 7.88 -16.87 -12.75
C GLU A 808 8.63 -17.69 -11.70
N PHE A 809 8.20 -17.65 -10.44
CA PHE A 809 8.99 -18.19 -9.32
C PHE A 809 8.48 -19.53 -8.80
N GLU A 810 7.16 -19.72 -8.70
CA GLU A 810 6.57 -20.93 -8.12
C GLU A 810 6.37 -22.03 -9.17
N THR A 811 5.60 -21.74 -10.24
CA THR A 811 5.36 -22.76 -11.29
C THR A 811 6.50 -22.86 -12.30
N ARG A 812 7.35 -21.82 -12.36
CA ARG A 812 8.45 -21.64 -13.33
C ARG A 812 8.00 -21.95 -14.77
N SER A 813 6.92 -21.30 -15.21
CA SER A 813 6.28 -21.58 -16.50
C SER A 813 6.28 -20.36 -17.43
N VAL A 814 7.26 -20.31 -18.33
CA VAL A 814 7.39 -19.23 -19.34
C VAL A 814 6.10 -19.01 -20.13
N PRO A 815 5.38 -20.04 -20.63
CA PRO A 815 4.14 -19.82 -21.38
C PRO A 815 3.03 -19.16 -20.56
N HIS A 816 2.91 -19.52 -19.27
CA HIS A 816 1.91 -18.92 -18.38
C HIS A 816 2.31 -17.50 -17.96
N THR A 817 3.58 -17.27 -17.62
CA THR A 817 4.15 -15.93 -17.39
C THR A 817 3.85 -15.02 -18.57
N MET A 818 4.20 -15.44 -19.79
CA MET A 818 3.94 -14.67 -21.00
C MET A 818 2.43 -14.48 -21.28
N ALA A 819 1.56 -15.35 -20.79
CA ALA A 819 0.10 -15.21 -20.92
C ALA A 819 -0.52 -14.20 -19.94
N THR A 820 0.25 -13.64 -19.02
CA THR A 820 -0.16 -12.50 -18.17
C THR A 820 0.26 -11.15 -18.75
N MET A 821 1.04 -11.15 -19.83
CA MET A 821 1.60 -9.94 -20.45
C MET A 821 0.82 -9.53 -21.70
N VAL A 822 0.95 -8.25 -22.11
CA VAL A 822 0.36 -7.69 -23.33
C VAL A 822 1.04 -8.25 -24.60
N GLN A 823 0.61 -7.75 -25.77
CA GLN A 823 1.16 -8.20 -27.07
C GLN A 823 2.61 -7.76 -27.29
N GLU A 824 3.00 -6.57 -26.82
CA GLU A 824 4.40 -6.09 -26.84
C GLU A 824 4.88 -5.73 -25.44
N PRO A 825 5.20 -6.72 -24.61
CA PRO A 825 5.71 -6.48 -23.27
C PRO A 825 7.21 -6.24 -23.27
N TYR A 826 7.73 -5.66 -22.20
CA TYR A 826 9.17 -5.66 -21.98
C TYR A 826 9.56 -5.68 -20.50
N VAL A 827 10.70 -6.28 -20.21
CA VAL A 827 11.33 -6.27 -18.88
C VAL A 827 12.73 -5.72 -19.03
N ASN A 828 13.08 -4.75 -18.19
CA ASN A 828 14.41 -4.16 -18.13
C ASN A 828 14.97 -4.24 -16.71
N HIS A 829 16.06 -4.99 -16.57
CA HIS A 829 16.91 -4.96 -15.39
C HIS A 829 17.95 -3.84 -15.55
N ILE A 830 17.67 -2.70 -14.93
CA ILE A 830 18.42 -1.45 -15.15
C ILE A 830 19.93 -1.58 -14.88
N PRO A 831 20.38 -2.23 -13.78
CA PRO A 831 21.82 -2.25 -13.44
C PRO A 831 22.68 -3.09 -14.37
N THR A 832 22.12 -4.15 -14.97
CA THR A 832 22.85 -5.09 -15.84
C THR A 832 22.48 -4.96 -17.32
N LEU A 833 21.50 -4.11 -17.65
CA LEU A 833 20.95 -3.96 -19.00
C LEU A 833 20.47 -5.29 -19.59
N THR A 834 19.96 -6.18 -18.74
CA THR A 834 19.39 -7.47 -19.15
C THR A 834 17.87 -7.40 -19.21
N GLY A 835 17.24 -8.37 -19.89
CA GLY A 835 15.80 -8.41 -20.08
C GLY A 835 15.42 -8.75 -21.52
N GLY A 836 14.23 -8.34 -21.93
CA GLY A 836 13.73 -8.58 -23.28
C GLY A 836 12.60 -7.61 -23.66
N ILE A 837 12.58 -7.21 -24.93
CA ILE A 837 11.56 -6.33 -25.51
C ILE A 837 10.80 -7.10 -26.59
N GLY A 838 9.48 -7.11 -26.47
CA GLY A 838 8.59 -7.93 -27.30
C GLY A 838 8.55 -9.38 -26.83
N ARG A 839 7.50 -10.11 -27.24
CA ARG A 839 7.22 -11.45 -26.69
C ARG A 839 8.31 -12.45 -27.00
N ASP A 840 8.88 -12.43 -28.19
CA ASP A 840 9.87 -13.44 -28.61
C ASP A 840 11.18 -13.30 -27.82
N ARG A 841 11.72 -12.07 -27.74
CA ARG A 841 12.96 -11.80 -27.01
C ARG A 841 12.76 -11.99 -25.51
N LEU A 842 11.61 -11.59 -24.98
CA LEU A 842 11.32 -11.78 -23.56
C LEU A 842 11.09 -13.24 -23.19
N SER A 843 10.41 -14.02 -24.04
CA SER A 843 10.27 -15.48 -23.85
C SER A 843 11.64 -16.16 -23.87
N TYR A 844 12.51 -15.78 -24.81
CA TYR A 844 13.89 -16.26 -24.85
C TYR A 844 14.65 -15.91 -23.57
N PHE A 845 14.54 -14.66 -23.11
CA PHE A 845 15.17 -14.22 -21.86
C PHE A 845 14.66 -15.02 -20.65
N TYR A 846 13.35 -15.17 -20.50
CA TYR A 846 12.76 -15.94 -19.41
C TYR A 846 13.19 -17.40 -19.42
N GLN A 847 13.16 -18.03 -20.60
CA GLN A 847 13.50 -19.44 -20.75
C GLN A 847 14.97 -19.76 -20.48
N ASN A 848 15.89 -18.86 -20.85
CA ASN A 848 17.32 -19.16 -20.87
C ASN A 848 18.13 -18.42 -19.80
N HIS A 849 17.61 -17.30 -19.28
CA HIS A 849 18.39 -16.40 -18.42
C HIS A 849 17.73 -16.08 -17.09
N PHE A 850 16.42 -16.26 -16.91
CA PHE A 850 15.71 -15.81 -15.70
C PHE A 850 14.98 -16.93 -14.95
N VAL A 851 13.84 -17.41 -15.46
CA VAL A 851 12.87 -18.26 -14.73
C VAL A 851 13.51 -19.52 -14.13
N PHE A 852 14.45 -20.13 -14.85
CA PHE A 852 15.12 -21.36 -14.43
C PHE A 852 16.51 -21.14 -13.81
N ASN A 853 17.05 -19.92 -13.85
CA ASN A 853 18.41 -19.61 -13.41
C ASN A 853 18.47 -19.02 -11.98
N ASN A 854 17.31 -18.89 -11.33
CA ASN A 854 17.25 -18.45 -9.94
C ASN A 854 17.62 -19.62 -8.99
N PRO A 855 18.48 -19.37 -7.97
CA PRO A 855 18.83 -20.35 -6.94
C PRO A 855 17.60 -21.00 -6.28
N GLU A 856 17.74 -22.22 -5.78
CA GLU A 856 16.63 -22.90 -5.10
C GLU A 856 16.21 -22.19 -3.81
N ASP A 857 17.15 -21.54 -3.11
CA ASP A 857 16.90 -20.78 -1.89
C ASP A 857 16.55 -19.30 -2.15
N ALA A 858 16.27 -18.94 -3.41
CA ALA A 858 15.90 -17.58 -3.78
C ALA A 858 14.57 -17.18 -3.13
N GLU A 859 14.57 -16.04 -2.43
CA GLU A 859 13.43 -15.50 -1.70
C GLU A 859 13.25 -14.02 -2.05
N LEU A 860 12.00 -13.62 -2.33
CA LEU A 860 11.59 -12.23 -2.47
C LEU A 860 10.96 -11.76 -1.15
N GLU A 861 11.71 -11.01 -0.36
CA GLU A 861 11.18 -10.38 0.86
C GLU A 861 10.56 -9.02 0.53
N LEU A 862 9.24 -8.97 0.35
CA LEU A 862 8.54 -7.70 0.12
C LEU A 862 8.66 -6.76 1.33
N ILE A 863 9.21 -5.57 1.10
CA ILE A 863 9.37 -4.51 2.09
C ILE A 863 8.21 -3.52 2.03
N SER A 864 7.88 -3.03 0.83
CA SER A 864 6.79 -2.08 0.62
C SER A 864 6.14 -2.29 -0.75
N ARG A 865 4.87 -1.90 -0.88
CA ARG A 865 4.12 -1.91 -2.14
C ARG A 865 3.29 -0.64 -2.29
N THR A 866 3.41 0.03 -3.43
CA THR A 866 2.55 1.15 -3.83
C THR A 866 1.71 0.78 -5.05
N VAL A 867 0.39 0.92 -4.96
CA VAL A 867 -0.54 0.62 -6.06
C VAL A 867 -1.12 1.92 -6.64
N GLY A 868 -0.83 2.16 -7.92
CA GLY A 868 -1.35 3.29 -8.69
C GLY A 868 -2.60 2.94 -9.51
N ILE A 869 -2.99 3.82 -10.43
CA ILE A 869 -4.14 3.58 -11.33
C ILE A 869 -3.85 2.55 -12.44
N ASP A 870 -2.57 2.33 -12.73
CA ASP A 870 -2.02 1.55 -13.85
C ASP A 870 -0.70 0.83 -13.50
N ARG A 871 -0.28 0.79 -12.24
CA ARG A 871 1.03 0.22 -11.87
C ARG A 871 1.12 -0.27 -10.43
N VAL A 872 2.02 -1.21 -10.20
CA VAL A 872 2.48 -1.64 -8.88
C VAL A 872 3.96 -1.27 -8.76
N ILE A 873 4.36 -0.75 -7.61
CA ILE A 873 5.76 -0.50 -7.28
C ILE A 873 6.09 -1.30 -6.04
N ASP A 874 6.95 -2.30 -6.21
CA ASP A 874 7.42 -3.16 -5.11
C ASP A 874 8.86 -2.78 -4.74
N GLU A 875 9.06 -2.58 -3.44
CA GLU A 875 10.37 -2.56 -2.82
C GLU A 875 10.56 -3.91 -2.10
N PHE A 876 11.59 -4.66 -2.45
CA PHE A 876 11.83 -5.99 -1.88
C PHE A 876 13.31 -6.30 -1.72
N ILE A 877 13.65 -7.25 -0.85
CA ILE A 877 15.02 -7.75 -0.73
C ILE A 877 15.09 -9.12 -1.40
N TYR A 878 15.90 -9.23 -2.44
CA TYR A 878 16.19 -10.49 -3.09
C TYR A 878 17.31 -11.21 -2.33
N LYS A 879 16.97 -12.34 -1.71
CA LYS A 879 17.89 -13.15 -0.91
C LYS A 879 18.16 -14.46 -1.63
N PHE A 880 19.42 -14.87 -1.67
CA PHE A 880 19.80 -16.18 -2.20
C PHE A 880 21.24 -16.52 -1.82
N THR A 881 21.58 -17.79 -1.93
CA THR A 881 22.97 -18.26 -1.96
C THR A 881 23.45 -18.28 -3.41
N HIS A 882 24.58 -17.64 -3.72
CA HIS A 882 25.14 -17.65 -5.07
C HIS A 882 25.89 -18.97 -5.34
N ASP A 883 25.13 -20.05 -5.44
CA ASP A 883 25.61 -21.43 -5.69
C ASP A 883 25.40 -21.89 -7.14
N THR A 884 24.62 -21.15 -7.91
CA THR A 884 24.49 -21.24 -9.36
C THR A 884 24.79 -19.89 -10.02
N GLN A 885 25.07 -19.90 -11.32
CA GLN A 885 25.31 -18.70 -12.11
C GLN A 885 23.98 -18.01 -12.41
N ILE A 886 23.90 -16.69 -12.13
CA ILE A 886 22.68 -15.88 -12.28
C ILE A 886 22.95 -14.73 -13.24
N ASP A 887 22.98 -15.03 -14.54
CA ASP A 887 23.47 -14.08 -15.57
C ASP A 887 22.69 -12.77 -15.65
N TRP A 888 21.41 -12.79 -15.33
CA TRP A 888 20.59 -11.58 -15.36
C TRP A 888 20.96 -10.58 -14.24
N LEU A 889 21.48 -11.07 -13.12
CA LEU A 889 21.82 -10.28 -11.93
C LEU A 889 23.33 -10.05 -11.79
N LEU A 890 24.13 -11.08 -12.07
CA LEU A 890 25.58 -11.14 -11.87
C LEU A 890 26.25 -11.69 -13.15
N PRO A 891 26.12 -10.99 -14.30
CA PRO A 891 26.60 -11.50 -15.58
C PRO A 891 28.10 -11.81 -15.53
N GLY A 892 28.45 -13.06 -15.88
CA GLY A 892 29.84 -13.52 -15.96
C GLY A 892 30.51 -13.81 -14.61
N ILE A 893 29.78 -13.78 -13.49
CA ILE A 893 30.33 -14.10 -12.17
C ILE A 893 29.98 -15.56 -11.83
N PRO A 894 30.98 -16.45 -11.64
CA PRO A 894 30.72 -17.84 -11.27
C PRO A 894 30.20 -17.94 -9.83
N PRO A 895 29.56 -19.07 -9.45
CA PRO A 895 29.09 -19.32 -8.09
C PRO A 895 30.17 -19.03 -7.04
N THR A 896 29.85 -18.18 -6.07
CA THR A 896 30.79 -17.79 -5.00
C THR A 896 30.48 -18.50 -3.68
N GLY A 897 29.33 -19.16 -3.58
CA GLY A 897 28.81 -19.79 -2.36
C GLY A 897 28.45 -18.78 -1.26
N ARG A 898 28.43 -17.47 -1.57
CA ARG A 898 28.08 -16.44 -0.60
C ARG A 898 26.58 -16.22 -0.57
N LYS A 899 26.07 -15.88 0.61
CA LYS A 899 24.68 -15.46 0.77
C LYS A 899 24.56 -13.96 0.51
N LEU A 900 23.64 -13.58 -0.38
CA LEU A 900 23.36 -12.19 -0.73
C LEU A 900 21.97 -11.80 -0.21
N GLU A 901 21.83 -10.52 0.12
CA GLU A 901 20.58 -9.85 0.45
C GLU A 901 20.62 -8.48 -0.22
N ILE A 902 20.00 -8.36 -1.39
CA ILE A 902 20.11 -7.15 -2.22
C ILE A 902 18.75 -6.45 -2.22
N PRO A 903 18.68 -5.16 -1.87
CA PRO A 903 17.50 -4.32 -2.08
C PRO A 903 17.19 -4.11 -3.57
N PHE A 904 15.93 -4.32 -3.94
CA PHE A 904 15.37 -4.16 -5.27
C PHE A 904 14.18 -3.20 -5.23
N THR A 905 13.98 -2.49 -6.34
CA THR A 905 12.74 -1.76 -6.66
C THR A 905 12.24 -2.23 -8.02
N ALA A 906 11.02 -2.74 -8.09
CA ALA A 906 10.34 -3.09 -9.33
C ALA A 906 9.17 -2.13 -9.58
N VAL A 907 9.20 -1.44 -10.72
CA VAL A 907 8.08 -0.63 -11.22
C VAL A 907 7.40 -1.42 -12.34
N VAL A 908 6.22 -1.96 -12.03
CA VAL A 908 5.44 -2.84 -12.90
C VAL A 908 4.24 -2.08 -13.45
N ASN A 909 4.22 -1.79 -14.75
CA ASN A 909 3.12 -1.11 -15.42
C ASN A 909 2.13 -2.13 -16.02
N ILE A 910 0.84 -1.89 -15.83
CA ILE A 910 -0.25 -2.79 -16.18
C ILE A 910 -1.23 -2.02 -17.06
N ARG A 911 -1.58 -2.61 -18.20
CA ARG A 911 -2.66 -2.13 -19.08
C ARG A 911 -3.84 -3.07 -18.96
N GLY A 912 -4.96 -2.54 -18.50
CA GLY A 912 -6.14 -3.35 -18.24
C GLY A 912 -5.83 -4.47 -17.23
N ASP A 913 -5.82 -5.71 -17.72
CA ASP A 913 -5.54 -6.91 -16.92
C ASP A 913 -4.24 -7.64 -17.27
N ARG A 914 -3.29 -6.93 -17.89
CA ARG A 914 -2.03 -7.51 -18.37
C ARG A 914 -0.83 -6.62 -18.07
N LEU A 915 0.29 -7.26 -17.77
CA LEU A 915 1.56 -6.55 -17.61
C LEU A 915 2.01 -6.00 -18.96
N TYR A 916 2.32 -4.72 -18.97
CA TYR A 916 2.96 -4.07 -20.10
C TYR A 916 4.47 -4.06 -19.94
N HIS A 917 4.99 -3.52 -18.84
CA HIS A 917 6.42 -3.49 -18.66
C HIS A 917 6.89 -3.52 -17.21
N GLU A 918 8.16 -3.87 -17.04
CA GLU A 918 8.84 -3.88 -15.76
C GLU A 918 10.17 -3.13 -15.85
N HIS A 919 10.37 -2.20 -14.92
CA HIS A 919 11.68 -1.61 -14.66
C HIS A 919 12.13 -2.07 -13.28
N ILE A 920 13.15 -2.91 -13.24
CA ILE A 920 13.68 -3.48 -12.00
C ILE A 920 15.08 -2.94 -11.79
N ALA A 921 15.30 -2.34 -10.63
CA ALA A 921 16.56 -1.71 -10.26
C ALA A 921 17.05 -2.20 -8.90
N TRP A 922 18.37 -2.22 -8.75
CA TRP A 922 19.07 -2.49 -7.51
C TRP A 922 20.45 -1.82 -7.55
N ASP A 923 21.16 -1.78 -6.42
CA ASP A 923 22.53 -1.26 -6.38
C ASP A 923 23.55 -2.37 -6.64
N GLN A 924 24.17 -2.36 -7.84
CA GLN A 924 25.18 -3.35 -8.22
C GLN A 924 26.43 -3.28 -7.33
N LEU A 925 26.80 -2.10 -6.82
CA LEU A 925 27.97 -1.95 -5.94
C LEU A 925 27.77 -2.74 -4.64
N THR A 926 26.58 -2.61 -4.04
CA THR A 926 26.16 -3.40 -2.88
C THR A 926 26.22 -4.90 -3.14
N ALA A 927 25.78 -5.37 -4.31
CA ALA A 927 25.84 -6.80 -4.67
C ALA A 927 27.29 -7.30 -4.75
N LEU A 928 28.18 -6.55 -5.41
CA LEU A 928 29.60 -6.89 -5.56
C LEU A 928 30.38 -6.89 -4.24
N ILE A 929 30.05 -5.97 -3.32
CA ILE A 929 30.62 -5.96 -1.96
C ILE A 929 30.23 -7.24 -1.21
N GLN A 930 28.96 -7.66 -1.28
CA GLN A 930 28.51 -8.90 -0.64
C GLN A 930 29.19 -10.14 -1.23
N LEU A 931 29.43 -10.15 -2.55
CA LEU A 931 30.20 -11.18 -3.24
C LEU A 931 31.70 -11.16 -2.88
N GLY A 932 32.19 -10.08 -2.26
CA GLY A 932 33.61 -9.88 -1.95
C GLY A 932 34.47 -9.65 -3.19
N LEU A 933 33.85 -9.22 -4.29
CA LEU A 933 34.54 -8.85 -5.53
C LEU A 933 34.89 -7.35 -5.52
N MET A 934 34.23 -6.56 -4.67
CA MET A 934 34.53 -5.16 -4.43
C MET A 934 34.86 -4.92 -2.95
N PRO A 935 36.02 -4.34 -2.60
CA PRO A 935 36.31 -3.97 -1.22
C PRO A 935 35.51 -2.73 -0.78
N GLU A 936 35.18 -2.65 0.51
CA GLU A 936 34.53 -1.45 1.09
C GLU A 936 35.44 -0.22 1.16
N TYR A 937 36.76 -0.42 1.02
CA TYR A 937 37.77 0.63 1.10
C TYR A 937 38.69 0.57 -0.11
N LEU A 938 38.91 1.71 -0.74
CA LEU A 938 39.83 1.88 -1.85
C LEU A 938 41.00 2.80 -1.48
N PRO A 939 42.16 2.66 -2.14
CA PRO A 939 43.27 3.58 -1.95
C PRO A 939 42.86 5.04 -2.18
N TRP A 940 43.27 5.93 -1.27
CA TRP A 940 43.13 7.36 -1.42
C TRP A 940 44.23 7.89 -2.35
N THR A 941 43.84 8.47 -3.48
CA THR A 941 44.76 8.93 -4.54
C THR A 941 45.01 10.43 -4.53
N HIS A 942 44.42 11.16 -3.58
CA HIS A 942 44.58 12.61 -3.44
C HIS A 942 45.62 12.97 -2.36
N PRO A 943 46.06 14.25 -2.28
CA PRO A 943 46.90 14.70 -1.17
C PRO A 943 46.28 14.38 0.19
N ALA A 944 47.13 14.13 1.20
CA ALA A 944 46.66 13.87 2.56
C ALA A 944 45.88 15.09 3.09
N PRO A 945 44.72 14.88 3.75
CA PRO A 945 43.96 15.96 4.37
C PRO A 945 44.80 16.73 5.40
N THR A 946 44.56 18.03 5.52
CA THR A 946 45.28 18.92 6.43
C THR A 946 45.21 18.40 7.88
N GLY A 947 46.35 18.14 8.51
CA GLY A 947 46.43 17.63 9.88
C GLY A 947 46.64 16.12 10.03
N VAL A 948 46.71 15.37 8.92
CA VAL A 948 47.03 13.93 8.93
C VAL A 948 48.54 13.74 8.73
N HIS A 949 49.25 13.22 9.73
CA HIS A 949 50.67 12.87 9.65
C HIS A 949 50.84 11.40 9.25
N MET A 950 51.36 11.16 8.03
CA MET A 950 51.59 9.81 7.51
C MET A 950 52.89 9.19 8.03
N GLY A 951 52.82 7.95 8.52
CA GLY A 951 54.01 7.12 8.76
C GLY A 951 54.77 6.78 7.46
N THR A 952 56.04 6.42 7.56
CA THR A 952 56.90 6.08 6.40
C THR A 952 56.56 4.72 5.74
N LYS A 953 55.59 3.97 6.29
CA LYS A 953 55.15 2.64 5.81
C LYS A 953 53.64 2.47 5.84
N THR A 954 52.87 3.53 5.59
CA THR A 954 51.40 3.48 5.63
C THR A 954 50.80 4.04 4.34
N LYS A 955 49.58 3.62 4.02
CA LYS A 955 48.76 4.14 2.91
C LYS A 955 47.41 4.60 3.46
N LEU A 956 46.80 5.57 2.78
CA LEU A 956 45.45 6.04 3.09
C LEU A 956 44.43 5.29 2.26
N GLU A 957 43.29 4.98 2.87
CA GLU A 957 42.13 4.42 2.19
C GLU A 957 40.88 5.23 2.56
N TYR A 958 39.91 5.29 1.64
CA TYR A 958 38.59 5.88 1.88
C TYR A 958 37.51 4.82 1.69
N ARG A 959 36.41 4.97 2.42
CA ARG A 959 35.25 4.09 2.29
C ARG A 959 34.48 4.43 1.01
N VAL A 960 34.22 3.45 0.15
CA VAL A 960 33.38 3.66 -1.04
C VAL A 960 31.90 3.81 -0.64
N PRO A 961 31.07 4.52 -1.42
CA PRO A 961 29.64 4.72 -1.12
C PRO A 961 28.81 3.46 -1.43
N GLY A 962 29.24 2.30 -0.92
CA GLY A 962 28.53 1.03 -0.99
C GLY A 962 28.50 0.38 0.39
N ALA A 963 27.31 0.03 0.89
CA ALA A 963 27.17 -0.50 2.24
C ALA A 963 27.00 -2.04 2.27
N GLY A 964 26.96 -2.70 1.11
CA GLY A 964 26.79 -4.16 1.07
C GLY A 964 25.51 -4.57 1.81
N ARG A 965 25.60 -5.59 2.66
CA ARG A 965 24.42 -6.12 3.38
C ARG A 965 23.79 -5.10 4.34
N ASP A 966 24.50 -4.04 4.70
CA ASP A 966 23.95 -2.98 5.56
C ASP A 966 22.83 -2.19 4.86
N THR A 967 22.77 -2.14 3.52
CA THR A 967 21.63 -1.54 2.81
C THR A 967 20.33 -2.32 3.05
N ALA A 968 20.38 -3.65 2.93
CA ALA A 968 19.25 -4.54 3.23
C ALA A 968 18.83 -4.45 4.69
N LYS A 969 19.78 -4.42 5.63
CA LYS A 969 19.47 -4.21 7.06
C LYS A 969 18.78 -2.87 7.29
N LYS A 970 19.34 -1.79 6.74
CA LYS A 970 18.81 -0.43 6.87
C LYS A 970 17.39 -0.30 6.30
N MET A 971 17.13 -1.01 5.21
CA MET A 971 15.82 -1.07 4.57
C MET A 971 14.79 -1.85 5.39
N ARG A 972 15.16 -2.98 6.03
CA ARG A 972 14.29 -3.71 6.97
C ARG A 972 14.02 -2.94 8.26
N ASP A 973 15.06 -2.33 8.78
CA ASP A 973 15.06 -1.62 10.05
C ASP A 973 15.89 -0.35 9.91
N ARG A 974 15.19 0.78 9.91
CA ARG A 974 15.74 2.13 9.85
C ARG A 974 16.77 2.42 10.96
N ASN A 975 16.81 1.65 12.05
CA ASN A 975 17.76 1.83 13.15
C ASN A 975 18.94 0.85 13.14
N SER A 976 18.92 -0.20 12.31
CA SER A 976 19.92 -1.27 12.32
C SER A 976 21.33 -0.83 11.89
N VAL A 977 21.41 0.23 11.09
CA VAL A 977 22.66 0.81 10.60
C VAL A 977 22.57 2.32 10.82
N GLU A 978 23.56 2.90 11.50
CA GLU A 978 23.56 4.33 11.80
C GLU A 978 23.57 5.16 10.51
N SER A 979 22.64 6.11 10.42
CA SER A 979 22.61 7.06 9.30
C SER A 979 23.85 7.97 9.34
N ASN A 980 24.21 8.54 8.20
CA ASN A 980 25.21 9.61 8.09
C ASN A 980 26.69 9.24 8.38
N ARG A 981 27.02 8.01 8.78
CA ARG A 981 28.44 7.60 8.95
C ARG A 981 29.30 7.79 7.69
N MET A 982 28.71 7.69 6.49
CA MET A 982 29.44 7.94 5.24
C MET A 982 29.78 9.44 5.03
N PHE A 983 29.13 10.36 5.73
CA PHE A 983 29.45 11.80 5.72
C PHE A 983 30.60 12.17 6.66
N GLU A 984 31.14 11.23 7.45
CA GLU A 984 32.33 11.51 8.26
C GLU A 984 33.55 11.78 7.38
N HIS A 985 33.49 11.42 6.09
CA HIS A 985 34.54 11.65 5.08
C HIS A 985 35.94 11.23 5.55
N SER A 986 36.00 10.24 6.46
CA SER A 986 37.22 9.83 7.12
C SER A 986 38.06 8.96 6.21
N VAL A 987 39.30 9.38 5.94
CA VAL A 987 40.35 8.51 5.41
C VAL A 987 40.99 7.76 6.58
N ARG A 988 41.27 6.48 6.40
CA ARG A 988 41.97 5.66 7.40
C ARG A 988 43.40 5.39 6.96
N GLU A 989 44.32 5.40 7.92
CA GLU A 989 45.71 4.98 7.72
C GLU A 989 45.83 3.47 7.94
N VAL A 990 46.44 2.75 6.99
CA VAL A 990 46.67 1.30 7.08
C VAL A 990 48.12 0.96 6.71
N ASP A 991 48.69 -0.06 7.34
CA ASP A 991 50.07 -0.50 7.09
C ASP A 991 50.26 -0.98 5.64
N SER A 992 51.34 -0.54 5.00
CA SER A 992 51.69 -0.94 3.63
C SER A 992 52.19 -2.39 3.50
N VAL A 993 52.34 -3.10 4.63
CA VAL A 993 52.97 -4.43 4.73
C VAL A 993 51.96 -5.55 5.02
N GLN A 994 50.69 -5.25 5.33
CA GLN A 994 49.69 -6.33 5.36
C GLN A 994 49.35 -6.75 3.93
N PRO A 995 49.50 -8.04 3.57
CA PRO A 995 48.90 -8.52 2.35
C PRO A 995 47.39 -8.29 2.50
N THR A 996 46.81 -7.51 1.60
CA THR A 996 45.37 -7.59 1.33
C THR A 996 45.06 -9.06 1.15
N VAL A 997 44.33 -9.65 2.10
CA VAL A 997 44.05 -11.09 2.09
C VAL A 997 43.40 -11.47 0.76
N SER A 998 44.22 -12.18 0.00
CA SER A 998 44.03 -13.11 -1.11
C SER A 998 42.92 -12.91 -2.15
N PRO A 999 43.29 -12.92 -3.45
CA PRO A 999 42.45 -13.49 -4.48
C PRO A 999 42.35 -14.99 -4.22
N LYS A 1000 41.16 -15.48 -3.85
CA LYS A 1000 40.74 -16.85 -4.10
C LYS A 1000 39.63 -16.81 -5.14
N LEU A 1001 40.04 -16.55 -6.37
CA LEU A 1001 39.36 -17.01 -7.58
C LEU A 1001 40.35 -18.00 -8.20
N ALA A 1002 40.15 -19.27 -7.88
CA ALA A 1002 40.72 -20.44 -8.55
C ALA A 1002 39.61 -21.48 -8.59
#